data_AF-A0A522LSY5-F1
#
_entry.id   AF-A0A522LSY5-F1
#
_cell.length_a   1.000
_cell.length_b   1.000
_cell.length_c   1.000
_cell.angle_alpha   90.00
_cell.angle_beta   90.00
_cell.angle_gamma   90.00
#
_symmetry.space_group_name_H-M   'P 1'
#
loop_
_entity.id
_entity.type
_entity.pdbx_description
1 polymer ?
#
loop_
_entity_poly.entity_id
_entity_poly.type
_entity_poly.pdbx_seq_one_letter_code
_entity_poly.pdbx_strand_id
1 'polypeptide(L)'
;ALQLARAVNYRSLGTFEFLVDEDASDLLFVFIEANPRLQVEHTVTEEVTGLDLVQLQIQVAAGQSLAALGLDPQAPPRAQGFAVQWRINAETLDAQGQARPSGGSLARFDIPSGPGIRVDTHVYAGAAPSPHYDTLLAKLVVRSRSGDFADLARRSRRALAECHIEGVATNLSLLQALAARPEFDTQQVHTRFVEAQLPQLLAAAQSFEHHNAPQKIVNNADGVRTTASFDVESGQSEDGLDTVRAPMPSKLVQLDVAVGDIVPAGGQIGVLDAMKMEHLLLAHAAGRVVALLAEPGEYLVEGQSLVQLEPVDTHVGRAVSSAELDLDAIRPDLQKVIDRHAPTLDANRAAAVSRRHAQDGRTARENIADLCDTAGDPGNFIEYGALAIAAQTRRRTLEDLIANTPADGMVTGIGSVNARQFGAEKSRCVVLAYDYTVLAGTQGMRNHRKTDRMLGIAHQLKLPVVLFAEGGGGRPGDTDVAVVAGLDIHTFGQFAKLSGQVPVVGIVHGRCFAGNAALVGCCDVIIATRASNIGMGGPAMVEGGGLGSFAPEQIGPSGVQSKNGVIDLLVEDEVAAVAAARQYLSYFQGATQDWHCADPRALRHVVPENRLRVYDVRAALRGVADSGSLLELRAGFGAGIVTALARIEGRPIGILANNPYHLGGAIDADAADKAARFMQLCNAHGLPLVALCDTPGFMVGPEIEAQAQVRHVCRMFVAAAHLRVPYFTVVLRKGYGLGAMAMAAGGFDAPVFTVAWPTGEFGGMGLEGAVRLGFRKELEAVPEGTERDELFNKLVARQYANGEAINMAQTLEIDAVIDPADTRAWLVRGLASAAHAPTEPAPRFVDCW
;
A
#
# COMPACT_ATOMS: atom_id res chain seq x y z
N ALA A 1 -20.95 -19.20 8.49
CA ALA A 1 -21.37 -17.91 7.87
C ALA A 1 -21.47 -16.75 8.87
N LEU A 2 -22.46 -16.73 9.79
CA LEU A 2 -22.70 -15.57 10.67
C LEU A 2 -21.50 -15.15 11.54
N GLN A 3 -20.70 -16.10 12.02
CA GLN A 3 -19.47 -15.78 12.77
C GLN A 3 -18.44 -15.03 11.89
N LEU A 4 -18.23 -15.47 10.65
CA LEU A 4 -17.35 -14.80 9.68
C LEU A 4 -17.84 -13.38 9.36
N ALA A 5 -19.14 -13.23 9.08
CA ALA A 5 -19.75 -11.92 8.84
C ALA A 5 -19.60 -10.95 10.03
N ARG A 6 -19.76 -11.44 11.26
CA ARG A 6 -19.54 -10.62 12.48
C ARG A 6 -18.09 -10.20 12.64
N ALA A 7 -17.14 -11.09 12.40
CA ALA A 7 -15.71 -10.81 12.54
C ALA A 7 -15.23 -9.66 11.64
N VAL A 8 -15.84 -9.51 10.46
CA VAL A 8 -15.49 -8.46 9.48
C VAL A 8 -16.48 -7.28 9.47
N ASN A 9 -17.39 -7.21 10.44
CA ASN A 9 -18.45 -6.18 10.51
C ASN A 9 -19.24 -6.04 9.20
N TYR A 10 -19.57 -7.17 8.56
CA TYR A 10 -20.25 -7.19 7.26
C TYR A 10 -21.63 -6.54 7.31
N ARG A 11 -21.93 -5.65 6.35
CA ARG A 11 -23.17 -4.87 6.27
C ARG A 11 -23.72 -4.80 4.84
N SER A 12 -24.24 -5.91 4.35
CA SER A 12 -25.08 -5.98 3.14
C SER A 12 -25.66 -7.39 3.04
N LEU A 13 -26.24 -7.71 1.89
CA LEU A 13 -26.51 -9.08 1.48
C LEU A 13 -25.26 -9.69 0.85
N GLY A 14 -24.90 -10.90 1.28
CA GLY A 14 -23.83 -11.69 0.69
C GLY A 14 -23.95 -13.17 1.01
N THR A 15 -23.35 -14.00 0.17
CA THR A 15 -23.33 -15.47 0.32
C THR A 15 -22.00 -15.90 0.91
N PHE A 16 -22.03 -16.83 1.87
CA PHE A 16 -20.83 -17.50 2.37
C PHE A 16 -20.89 -18.95 1.93
N GLU A 17 -19.96 -19.34 1.08
CA GLU A 17 -19.93 -20.64 0.41
C GLU A 17 -19.06 -21.63 1.18
N PHE A 18 -19.55 -22.86 1.27
CA PHE A 18 -18.88 -23.97 1.93
C PHE A 18 -18.90 -25.18 0.99
N LEU A 19 -17.78 -25.90 0.94
CA LEU A 19 -17.76 -27.25 0.37
C LEU A 19 -18.17 -28.20 1.49
N VAL A 20 -19.13 -29.07 1.24
CA VAL A 20 -19.57 -30.10 2.19
C VAL A 20 -19.10 -31.45 1.69
N ASP A 21 -18.56 -32.26 2.59
CA ASP A 21 -18.23 -33.65 2.33
C ASP A 21 -19.04 -34.52 3.30
N GLU A 22 -20.07 -35.19 2.78
CA GLU A 22 -20.98 -36.02 3.57
C GLU A 22 -20.33 -37.35 4.01
N ASP A 23 -19.23 -37.76 3.36
CA ASP A 23 -18.50 -38.99 3.66
C ASP A 23 -17.33 -38.75 4.65
N ALA A 24 -16.90 -37.49 4.83
CA ALA A 24 -15.84 -37.13 5.76
C ALA A 24 -16.31 -37.20 7.23
N SER A 25 -15.50 -37.81 8.09
CA SER A 25 -15.81 -37.94 9.52
C SER A 25 -15.17 -36.86 10.41
N ASP A 26 -14.13 -36.20 9.92
CA ASP A 26 -13.28 -35.25 10.63
C ASP A 26 -13.39 -33.81 10.11
N LEU A 27 -13.68 -33.63 8.82
CA LEU A 27 -13.83 -32.31 8.19
C LEU A 27 -15.10 -32.23 7.33
N LEU A 28 -16.25 -32.16 8.00
CA LEU A 28 -17.58 -32.15 7.37
C LEU A 28 -17.80 -31.03 6.34
N PHE A 29 -17.15 -29.89 6.51
CA PHE A 29 -17.21 -28.80 5.56
C PHE A 29 -15.98 -27.89 5.63
N VAL A 30 -15.68 -27.20 4.53
CA VAL A 30 -14.66 -26.16 4.44
C VAL A 30 -15.24 -24.88 3.86
N PHE A 31 -14.81 -23.73 4.37
CA PHE A 31 -15.14 -22.44 3.77
C PHE A 31 -14.39 -22.29 2.45
N ILE A 32 -15.07 -21.83 1.40
CA ILE A 32 -14.47 -21.58 0.08
C ILE A 32 -14.33 -20.08 -0.17
N GLU A 33 -15.46 -19.36 -0.14
CA GLU A 33 -15.53 -17.96 -0.53
C GLU A 33 -16.66 -17.23 0.19
N ALA A 34 -16.55 -15.92 0.32
CA ALA A 34 -17.67 -15.05 0.63
C ALA A 34 -17.90 -14.10 -0.54
N ASN A 35 -19.12 -14.08 -1.09
CA ASN A 35 -19.56 -13.21 -2.17
C ASN A 35 -20.33 -12.02 -1.59
N PRO A 36 -19.72 -10.82 -1.44
CA PRO A 36 -20.33 -9.69 -0.75
C PRO A 36 -21.31 -8.90 -1.64
N ARG A 37 -22.16 -9.60 -2.38
CA ARG A 37 -23.08 -9.07 -3.40
C ARG A 37 -24.31 -9.98 -3.53
N LEU A 38 -25.35 -9.47 -4.19
CA LEU A 38 -26.46 -10.31 -4.65
C LEU A 38 -25.96 -11.33 -5.66
N GLN A 39 -26.34 -12.59 -5.49
CA GLN A 39 -25.99 -13.67 -6.41
C GLN A 39 -27.17 -14.12 -7.26
N VAL A 40 -26.87 -14.78 -8.38
CA VAL A 40 -27.85 -15.16 -9.41
C VAL A 40 -28.96 -16.06 -8.82
N GLU A 41 -28.58 -16.96 -7.92
CA GLU A 41 -29.42 -17.93 -7.23
C GLU A 41 -30.19 -17.39 -6.01
N HIS A 42 -30.12 -16.08 -5.70
CA HIS A 42 -30.89 -15.51 -4.58
C HIS A 42 -32.40 -15.82 -4.65
N THR A 43 -32.93 -16.00 -5.86
CA THR A 43 -34.36 -16.26 -6.10
C THR A 43 -34.86 -17.53 -5.41
N VAL A 44 -34.05 -18.59 -5.27
CA VAL A 44 -34.52 -19.81 -4.58
C VAL A 44 -34.70 -19.55 -3.08
N THR A 45 -33.83 -18.72 -2.49
CA THR A 45 -33.97 -18.28 -1.10
C THR A 45 -35.23 -17.46 -0.92
N GLU A 46 -35.54 -16.54 -1.84
CA GLU A 46 -36.79 -15.76 -1.82
C GLU A 46 -38.02 -16.68 -1.87
N GLU A 47 -38.03 -17.68 -2.77
CA GLU A 47 -39.19 -18.55 -2.92
C GLU A 47 -39.48 -19.42 -1.69
N VAL A 48 -38.45 -19.83 -0.94
CA VAL A 48 -38.64 -20.68 0.26
C VAL A 48 -38.79 -19.87 1.54
N THR A 49 -38.28 -18.64 1.61
CA THR A 49 -38.37 -17.80 2.83
C THR A 49 -39.49 -16.76 2.76
N GLY A 50 -39.91 -16.37 1.56
CA GLY A 50 -40.83 -15.27 1.32
C GLY A 50 -40.20 -13.88 1.48
N LEU A 51 -38.88 -13.81 1.63
CA LEU A 51 -38.16 -12.53 1.67
C LEU A 51 -37.97 -11.95 0.27
N ASP A 52 -37.97 -10.62 0.17
CA ASP A 52 -37.45 -9.88 -0.97
C ASP A 52 -36.03 -9.42 -0.63
N LEU A 53 -35.05 -10.13 -1.15
CA LEU A 53 -33.65 -9.96 -0.79
C LEU A 53 -33.05 -8.66 -1.37
N VAL A 54 -33.56 -8.23 -2.53
CA VAL A 54 -33.15 -6.97 -3.17
C VAL A 54 -33.65 -5.78 -2.35
N GLN A 55 -34.93 -5.81 -1.96
CA GLN A 55 -35.52 -4.78 -1.10
C GLN A 55 -34.79 -4.68 0.23
N LEU A 56 -34.53 -5.82 0.89
CA LEU A 56 -33.78 -5.86 2.15
C LEU A 56 -32.37 -5.28 1.99
N GLN A 57 -31.67 -5.62 0.91
CA GLN A 57 -30.34 -5.08 0.63
C GLN A 57 -30.37 -3.55 0.49
N ILE A 58 -31.34 -3.01 -0.24
CA ILE A 58 -31.53 -1.55 -0.40
C ILE A 58 -31.82 -0.89 0.95
N GLN A 59 -32.68 -1.48 1.78
CA GLN A 59 -33.04 -0.91 3.07
C GLN A 59 -31.91 -0.96 4.10
N VAL A 60 -31.11 -2.02 4.11
CA VAL A 60 -29.87 -2.10 4.91
C VAL A 60 -28.87 -1.05 4.43
N ALA A 61 -28.70 -0.86 3.12
CA ALA A 61 -27.85 0.17 2.56
C ALA A 61 -28.33 1.59 2.91
N ALA A 62 -29.65 1.79 3.03
CA ALA A 62 -30.27 3.02 3.53
C ALA A 62 -30.15 3.22 5.06
N GLY A 63 -29.46 2.32 5.76
CA GLY A 63 -29.16 2.43 7.19
C GLY A 63 -30.18 1.78 8.13
N GLN A 64 -31.17 1.05 7.61
CA GLN A 64 -32.11 0.32 8.47
C GLN A 64 -31.43 -0.87 9.16
N SER A 65 -31.78 -1.10 10.42
CA SER A 65 -31.30 -2.26 11.17
C SER A 65 -32.12 -3.51 10.81
N LEU A 66 -31.54 -4.70 10.95
CA LEU A 66 -32.26 -5.97 10.70
C LEU A 66 -33.54 -6.08 11.55
N ALA A 67 -33.50 -5.61 12.80
CA ALA A 67 -34.66 -5.57 13.68
C ALA A 67 -35.78 -4.67 13.14
N ALA A 68 -35.44 -3.50 12.56
CA ALA A 68 -36.43 -2.61 11.93
C ALA A 68 -37.05 -3.24 10.68
N LEU A 69 -36.32 -4.16 10.03
CA LEU A 69 -36.77 -4.95 8.89
C LEU A 69 -37.54 -6.22 9.27
N GLY A 70 -37.78 -6.45 10.57
CA GLY A 70 -38.48 -7.63 11.07
C GLY A 70 -37.64 -8.91 10.98
N LEU A 71 -36.31 -8.79 10.89
CA LEU A 71 -35.38 -9.92 10.82
C LEU A 71 -34.61 -10.07 12.14
N ASP A 72 -34.72 -11.26 12.73
CA ASP A 72 -33.92 -11.65 13.90
C ASP A 72 -32.77 -12.58 13.46
N PRO A 73 -31.49 -12.17 13.58
CA PRO A 73 -30.35 -13.03 13.28
C PRO A 73 -30.27 -14.31 14.13
N GLN A 74 -30.94 -14.36 15.28
CA GLN A 74 -31.01 -15.52 16.16
C GLN A 74 -32.19 -16.45 15.83
N ALA A 75 -33.14 -15.97 15.01
CA ALA A 75 -34.32 -16.71 14.57
C ALA A 75 -34.60 -16.43 13.08
N PRO A 76 -33.73 -16.86 12.15
CA PRO A 76 -33.91 -16.60 10.72
C PRO A 76 -35.19 -17.27 10.19
N PRO A 77 -35.82 -16.72 9.14
CA PRO A 77 -37.00 -17.32 8.51
C PRO A 77 -36.74 -18.77 8.12
N ARG A 78 -37.66 -19.66 8.46
CA ARG A 78 -37.58 -21.08 8.08
C ARG A 78 -37.91 -21.23 6.60
N ALA A 79 -37.06 -21.95 5.88
CA ALA A 79 -37.36 -22.37 4.50
C ALA A 79 -38.61 -23.25 4.48
N GLN A 80 -39.59 -22.91 3.64
CA GLN A 80 -40.84 -23.64 3.47
C GLN A 80 -40.86 -24.37 2.13
N GLY A 81 -40.93 -25.70 2.19
CA GLY A 81 -40.93 -26.55 1.00
C GLY A 81 -39.59 -26.51 0.27
N PHE A 82 -39.63 -26.65 -1.06
CA PHE A 82 -38.44 -26.71 -1.90
C PHE A 82 -38.56 -25.75 -3.09
N ALA A 83 -37.42 -25.24 -3.54
CA ALA A 83 -37.30 -24.50 -4.79
C ALA A 83 -36.06 -24.94 -5.57
N VAL A 84 -36.15 -24.89 -6.89
CA VAL A 84 -35.01 -25.09 -7.81
C VAL A 84 -35.00 -23.97 -8.84
N GLN A 85 -33.81 -23.49 -9.19
CA GLN A 85 -33.60 -22.55 -10.28
C GLN A 85 -32.86 -23.26 -11.41
N TRP A 86 -33.45 -23.23 -12.60
CA TRP A 86 -32.85 -23.68 -13.85
C TRP A 86 -32.35 -22.47 -14.63
N ARG A 87 -31.06 -22.46 -14.98
CA ARG A 87 -30.44 -21.38 -15.77
C ARG A 87 -30.45 -21.76 -17.24
N ILE A 88 -31.33 -21.11 -17.99
CA ILE A 88 -31.46 -21.31 -19.43
C ILE A 88 -30.49 -20.35 -20.12
N ASN A 89 -29.49 -20.91 -20.79
CA ASN A 89 -28.38 -20.19 -21.40
C ASN A 89 -28.41 -20.36 -22.93
N ALA A 90 -28.01 -19.33 -23.66
CA ALA A 90 -27.71 -19.36 -25.09
C ALA A 90 -26.35 -20.04 -25.32
N GLU A 91 -26.25 -21.32 -24.97
CA GLU A 91 -25.06 -22.14 -25.18
C GLU A 91 -25.42 -23.61 -25.30
N THR A 92 -24.55 -24.40 -25.93
CA THR A 92 -24.64 -25.87 -25.93
C THR A 92 -23.39 -26.47 -25.30
N LEU A 93 -23.46 -27.74 -24.89
CA LEU A 93 -22.32 -28.46 -24.33
C LEU A 93 -21.78 -29.44 -25.37
N ASP A 94 -20.48 -29.40 -25.63
CA ASP A 94 -19.84 -30.33 -26.55
C ASP A 94 -19.50 -31.68 -25.90
N ALA A 95 -18.96 -32.60 -26.71
CA ALA A 95 -18.62 -33.96 -26.27
C ALA A 95 -17.60 -34.01 -25.12
N GLN A 96 -16.86 -32.93 -24.89
CA GLN A 96 -15.85 -32.79 -23.84
C GLN A 96 -16.39 -32.04 -22.63
N GLY A 97 -17.64 -31.58 -22.66
CA GLY A 97 -18.26 -30.84 -21.56
C GLY A 97 -17.87 -29.36 -21.54
N GLN A 98 -17.41 -28.82 -22.68
CA GLN A 98 -17.16 -27.39 -22.82
C GLN A 98 -18.41 -26.67 -23.35
N ALA A 99 -18.75 -25.53 -22.75
CA ALA A 99 -19.87 -24.70 -23.18
C ALA A 99 -19.50 -23.90 -24.44
N ARG A 100 -20.34 -23.97 -25.46
CA ARG A 100 -20.23 -23.23 -26.71
C ARG A 100 -21.32 -22.17 -26.79
N PRO A 101 -20.97 -20.87 -26.74
CA PRO A 101 -21.97 -19.81 -26.80
C PRO A 101 -22.68 -19.82 -28.15
N SER A 102 -23.96 -19.50 -28.12
CA SER A 102 -24.86 -19.43 -29.25
C SER A 102 -25.40 -18.02 -29.36
N GLY A 103 -25.59 -17.54 -30.58
CA GLY A 103 -26.05 -16.17 -30.86
C GLY A 103 -27.07 -16.16 -31.99
N GLY A 104 -27.87 -15.10 -32.05
CA GLY A 104 -28.92 -14.94 -33.04
C GLY A 104 -30.17 -14.26 -32.48
N SER A 105 -31.21 -14.16 -33.30
CA SER A 105 -32.51 -13.64 -32.88
C SER A 105 -33.39 -14.78 -32.37
N LEU A 106 -34.00 -14.58 -31.21
CA LEU A 106 -34.98 -15.51 -30.62
C LEU A 106 -36.29 -15.43 -31.42
N ALA A 107 -36.48 -16.30 -32.40
CA ALA A 107 -37.69 -16.35 -33.22
C ALA A 107 -38.94 -16.66 -32.39
N ARG A 108 -38.77 -17.47 -31.35
CA ARG A 108 -39.82 -17.82 -30.37
C ARG A 108 -39.21 -17.91 -28.98
N PHE A 109 -39.94 -17.45 -27.97
CA PHE A 109 -39.52 -17.50 -26.58
C PHE A 109 -40.75 -17.64 -25.68
N ASP A 110 -41.23 -18.87 -25.55
CA ASP A 110 -42.32 -19.23 -24.64
C ASP A 110 -41.73 -19.87 -23.39
N ILE A 111 -42.00 -19.30 -22.22
CA ILE A 111 -41.52 -19.80 -20.92
C ILE A 111 -42.75 -20.11 -20.05
N PRO A 112 -42.74 -21.20 -19.25
CA PRO A 112 -43.83 -21.56 -18.36
C PRO A 112 -44.23 -20.44 -17.41
N SER A 113 -45.51 -20.46 -17.02
CA SER A 113 -46.09 -19.55 -16.04
C SER A 113 -47.09 -20.28 -15.14
N GLY A 114 -47.58 -19.59 -14.11
CA GLY A 114 -48.60 -20.11 -13.21
C GLY A 114 -48.12 -20.30 -11.77
N PRO A 115 -48.99 -20.81 -10.88
CA PRO A 115 -48.68 -20.89 -9.46
C PRO A 115 -47.43 -21.73 -9.21
N GLY A 116 -46.49 -21.18 -8.46
CA GLY A 116 -45.24 -21.85 -8.11
C GLY A 116 -44.20 -21.91 -9.23
N ILE A 117 -44.38 -21.10 -10.28
CA ILE A 117 -43.38 -20.82 -11.32
C ILE A 117 -43.08 -19.33 -11.29
N ARG A 118 -41.78 -18.99 -11.20
CA ARG A 118 -41.25 -17.63 -11.35
C ARG A 118 -40.19 -17.65 -12.44
N VAL A 119 -40.18 -16.60 -13.26
CA VAL A 119 -39.20 -16.44 -14.34
C VAL A 119 -38.60 -15.05 -14.21
N ASP A 120 -37.30 -15.00 -14.01
CA ASP A 120 -36.53 -13.78 -14.11
C ASP A 120 -35.77 -13.85 -15.45
N THR A 121 -36.13 -13.00 -16.41
CA THR A 121 -35.55 -12.98 -17.75
C THR A 121 -35.36 -11.54 -18.22
N HIS A 122 -34.39 -11.33 -19.12
CA HIS A 122 -34.16 -10.05 -19.79
C HIS A 122 -34.54 -10.08 -21.28
N VAL A 123 -34.91 -11.26 -21.80
CA VAL A 123 -35.22 -11.49 -23.21
C VAL A 123 -36.71 -11.72 -23.45
N TYR A 124 -37.12 -11.48 -24.70
CA TYR A 124 -38.48 -11.67 -25.21
C TYR A 124 -38.42 -12.15 -26.67
N ALA A 125 -39.52 -12.62 -27.24
CA ALA A 125 -39.56 -13.05 -28.64
C ALA A 125 -39.17 -11.90 -29.58
N GLY A 126 -38.24 -12.16 -30.50
CA GLY A 126 -37.62 -11.17 -31.39
C GLY A 126 -36.38 -10.49 -30.82
N ALA A 127 -36.02 -10.71 -29.55
CA ALA A 127 -34.77 -10.20 -29.00
C ALA A 127 -33.56 -10.91 -29.64
N ALA A 128 -32.48 -10.16 -29.89
CA ALA A 128 -31.19 -10.68 -30.34
C ALA A 128 -30.11 -10.34 -29.31
N PRO A 129 -29.96 -11.15 -28.24
CA PRO A 129 -28.97 -10.92 -27.19
C PRO A 129 -27.57 -10.88 -27.79
N SER A 130 -26.78 -9.91 -27.34
CA SER A 130 -25.43 -9.71 -27.89
C SER A 130 -24.48 -10.80 -27.41
N PRO A 131 -23.66 -11.38 -28.30
CA PRO A 131 -22.66 -12.39 -27.94
C PRO A 131 -21.50 -11.83 -27.08
N HIS A 132 -21.49 -10.51 -26.83
CA HIS A 132 -20.50 -9.87 -25.96
C HIS A 132 -20.83 -9.94 -24.46
N TYR A 133 -22.01 -10.45 -24.09
CA TYR A 133 -22.47 -10.56 -22.71
C TYR A 133 -22.66 -12.04 -22.32
N ASP A 134 -22.90 -12.27 -21.02
CA ASP A 134 -23.16 -13.60 -20.46
C ASP A 134 -24.34 -14.30 -21.17
N THR A 135 -24.25 -15.62 -21.32
CA THR A 135 -25.20 -16.41 -22.12
C THR A 135 -26.55 -16.62 -21.41
N LEU A 136 -26.70 -16.23 -20.14
CA LEU A 136 -27.92 -16.43 -19.36
C LEU A 136 -29.13 -15.69 -19.94
N LEU A 137 -30.05 -16.43 -20.57
CA LEU A 137 -31.29 -15.89 -21.12
C LEU A 137 -32.35 -15.71 -20.03
N ALA A 138 -32.58 -16.76 -19.24
CA ALA A 138 -33.62 -16.78 -18.21
C ALA A 138 -33.28 -17.67 -17.03
N LYS A 139 -33.79 -17.29 -15.86
CA LYS A 139 -33.80 -18.11 -14.64
C LYS A 139 -35.22 -18.62 -14.42
N LEU A 140 -35.44 -19.90 -14.70
CA LEU A 140 -36.71 -20.58 -14.42
C LEU A 140 -36.69 -21.12 -12.99
N VAL A 141 -37.47 -20.49 -12.11
CA VAL A 141 -37.55 -20.84 -10.68
C VAL A 141 -38.85 -21.59 -10.42
N VAL A 142 -38.72 -22.83 -9.97
CA VAL A 142 -39.85 -23.71 -9.67
C VAL A 142 -39.90 -23.92 -8.17
N ARG A 143 -41.09 -23.82 -7.57
CA ARG A 143 -41.30 -24.09 -6.14
C ARG A 143 -42.41 -25.08 -5.87
N SER A 144 -42.24 -25.82 -4.78
CA SER A 144 -43.26 -26.66 -4.17
C SER A 144 -43.38 -26.30 -2.69
N ARG A 145 -44.61 -26.12 -2.19
CA ARG A 145 -44.87 -25.99 -0.75
C ARG A 145 -44.95 -27.34 -0.04
N SER A 146 -44.89 -28.45 -0.80
CA SER A 146 -44.89 -29.81 -0.28
C SER A 146 -43.60 -30.08 0.51
N GLY A 147 -43.71 -30.95 1.53
CA GLY A 147 -42.55 -31.52 2.22
C GLY A 147 -41.89 -32.66 1.44
N ASP A 148 -42.45 -33.05 0.30
CA ASP A 148 -41.90 -34.06 -0.61
C ASP A 148 -41.20 -33.39 -1.81
N PHE A 149 -39.92 -33.72 -2.00
CA PHE A 149 -39.11 -33.22 -3.12
C PHE A 149 -39.60 -33.75 -4.47
N ALA A 150 -40.22 -34.94 -4.52
CA ALA A 150 -40.74 -35.52 -5.75
C ALA A 150 -41.80 -34.62 -6.41
N ASP A 151 -42.55 -33.84 -5.63
CA ASP A 151 -43.50 -32.86 -6.14
C ASP A 151 -42.79 -31.68 -6.83
N LEU A 152 -41.64 -31.24 -6.30
CA LEU A 152 -40.80 -30.24 -6.94
C LEU A 152 -40.19 -30.80 -8.24
N ALA A 153 -39.65 -32.02 -8.20
CA ALA A 153 -39.03 -32.64 -9.37
C ALA A 153 -40.02 -32.82 -10.53
N ARG A 154 -41.24 -33.31 -10.23
CA ARG A 154 -42.32 -33.44 -11.21
C ARG A 154 -42.72 -32.09 -11.82
N ARG A 155 -42.85 -31.06 -10.98
CA ARG A 155 -43.18 -29.70 -11.44
C ARG A 155 -42.05 -29.11 -12.28
N SER A 156 -40.80 -29.39 -11.93
CA SER A 156 -39.61 -28.92 -12.65
C SER A 156 -39.53 -29.52 -14.05
N ARG A 157 -39.74 -30.82 -14.18
CA ARG A 157 -39.81 -31.51 -15.49
C ARG A 157 -40.91 -30.93 -16.36
N ARG A 158 -42.09 -30.70 -15.78
CA ARG A 158 -43.20 -30.07 -16.50
C ARG A 158 -42.85 -28.66 -16.97
N ALA A 159 -42.30 -27.82 -16.08
CA ALA A 159 -41.94 -26.45 -16.41
C ALA A 159 -40.88 -26.39 -17.52
N LEU A 160 -39.84 -27.22 -17.44
CA LEU A 160 -38.82 -27.33 -18.48
C LEU A 160 -39.39 -27.83 -19.81
N ALA A 161 -40.38 -28.73 -19.80
CA ALA A 161 -41.04 -29.22 -21.01
C ALA A 161 -41.98 -28.19 -21.67
N GLU A 162 -42.48 -27.22 -20.90
CA GLU A 162 -43.31 -26.12 -21.40
C GLU A 162 -42.46 -24.96 -21.98
N CYS A 163 -41.13 -25.00 -21.85
CA CYS A 163 -40.23 -24.04 -22.49
C CYS A 163 -40.10 -24.31 -23.99
N HIS A 164 -40.38 -23.30 -24.83
CA HIS A 164 -40.13 -23.34 -26.27
C HIS A 164 -39.29 -22.14 -26.69
N ILE A 165 -38.04 -22.41 -27.10
CA ILE A 165 -37.09 -21.39 -27.54
C ILE A 165 -36.60 -21.75 -28.93
N GLU A 166 -36.82 -20.86 -29.90
CA GLU A 166 -36.43 -21.06 -31.30
C GLU A 166 -35.55 -19.89 -31.77
N GLY A 167 -34.65 -20.16 -32.72
CA GLY A 167 -33.76 -19.17 -33.33
C GLY A 167 -32.37 -19.05 -32.71
N VAL A 168 -32.16 -19.59 -31.50
CA VAL A 168 -30.86 -19.65 -30.82
C VAL A 168 -30.73 -21.02 -30.14
N ALA A 169 -29.60 -21.71 -30.32
CA ALA A 169 -29.33 -22.95 -29.59
C ALA A 169 -29.16 -22.68 -28.09
N THR A 170 -29.76 -23.50 -27.23
CA THR A 170 -29.74 -23.32 -25.77
C THR A 170 -29.41 -24.61 -25.04
N ASN A 171 -29.08 -24.51 -23.76
CA ASN A 171 -28.84 -25.66 -22.89
C ASN A 171 -30.14 -26.35 -22.42
N LEU A 172 -31.32 -25.95 -22.91
CA LEU A 172 -32.61 -26.41 -22.41
C LEU A 172 -32.77 -27.94 -22.43
N SER A 173 -32.38 -28.59 -23.52
CA SER A 173 -32.43 -30.05 -23.67
C SER A 173 -31.54 -30.77 -22.64
N LEU A 174 -30.41 -30.17 -22.29
CA LEU A 174 -29.54 -30.68 -21.24
C LEU A 174 -30.18 -30.53 -19.86
N LEU A 175 -30.85 -29.40 -19.57
CA LEU A 175 -31.57 -29.22 -18.32
C LEU A 175 -32.73 -30.21 -18.18
N GLN A 176 -33.43 -30.51 -19.28
CA GLN A 176 -34.46 -31.56 -19.34
C GLN A 176 -33.85 -32.94 -19.06
N ALA A 177 -32.70 -33.26 -19.66
CA ALA A 177 -31.97 -34.50 -19.40
C ALA A 177 -31.52 -34.63 -17.93
N LEU A 178 -31.00 -33.55 -17.35
CA LEU A 178 -30.62 -33.50 -15.93
C LEU A 178 -31.84 -33.72 -15.02
N ALA A 179 -32.94 -33.00 -15.27
CA ALA A 179 -34.16 -33.16 -14.49
C ALA A 179 -34.76 -34.58 -14.60
N ALA A 180 -34.53 -35.29 -15.70
CA ALA A 180 -35.01 -36.66 -15.91
C ALA A 180 -34.16 -37.74 -15.21
N ARG A 181 -33.00 -37.40 -14.65
CA ARG A 181 -32.13 -38.36 -13.96
C ARG A 181 -32.74 -38.86 -12.64
N PRO A 182 -32.65 -40.17 -12.34
CA PRO A 182 -33.06 -40.71 -11.04
C PRO A 182 -32.33 -40.06 -9.85
N GLU A 183 -31.05 -39.73 -10.03
CA GLU A 183 -30.22 -39.10 -9.00
C GLU A 183 -30.72 -37.71 -8.61
N PHE A 184 -31.40 -37.01 -9.54
CA PHE A 184 -32.03 -35.73 -9.24
C PHE A 184 -33.23 -35.93 -8.29
N ASP A 185 -34.06 -36.97 -8.49
CA ASP A 185 -35.21 -37.24 -7.61
C ASP A 185 -34.80 -37.57 -6.17
N THR A 186 -33.66 -38.25 -6.02
CA THR A 186 -33.12 -38.67 -4.71
C THR A 186 -32.15 -37.66 -4.10
N GLN A 187 -31.89 -36.53 -4.77
CA GLN A 187 -30.93 -35.50 -4.37
C GLN A 187 -29.49 -36.01 -4.25
N GLN A 188 -29.16 -37.14 -4.90
CA GLN A 188 -27.81 -37.72 -4.90
C GLN A 188 -26.94 -37.08 -5.99
N VAL A 189 -26.68 -35.78 -5.85
CA VAL A 189 -25.84 -34.99 -6.76
C VAL A 189 -24.66 -34.38 -6.02
N HIS A 190 -23.52 -34.27 -6.69
CA HIS A 190 -22.29 -33.69 -6.14
C HIS A 190 -21.61 -32.80 -7.19
N THR A 191 -20.57 -32.06 -6.80
CA THR A 191 -19.92 -31.04 -7.65
C THR A 191 -19.40 -31.55 -9.00
N ARG A 192 -19.08 -32.85 -9.10
CA ARG A 192 -18.58 -33.50 -10.32
C ARG A 192 -19.63 -34.33 -11.06
N PHE A 193 -20.91 -34.25 -10.65
CA PHE A 193 -21.97 -35.12 -11.16
C PHE A 193 -22.19 -34.95 -12.68
N VAL A 194 -22.23 -33.71 -13.16
CA VAL A 194 -22.43 -33.44 -14.60
C VAL A 194 -21.29 -34.02 -15.43
N GLU A 195 -20.04 -33.88 -14.99
CA GLU A 195 -18.85 -34.44 -15.63
C GLU A 195 -18.89 -35.98 -15.63
N ALA A 196 -19.29 -36.57 -14.51
CA ALA A 196 -19.38 -38.03 -14.34
C ALA A 196 -20.48 -38.67 -15.20
N GLN A 197 -21.57 -37.94 -15.48
CA GLN A 197 -22.71 -38.40 -16.26
C GLN A 197 -22.77 -37.78 -17.66
N LEU A 198 -21.71 -37.08 -18.11
CA LEU A 198 -21.72 -36.27 -19.32
C LEU A 198 -22.17 -37.05 -20.58
N PRO A 199 -21.63 -38.25 -20.87
CA PRO A 199 -22.06 -39.01 -22.06
C PRO A 199 -23.55 -39.37 -22.03
N GLN A 200 -24.07 -39.77 -20.87
CA GLN A 200 -25.48 -40.14 -20.69
C GLN A 200 -26.39 -38.91 -20.79
N LEU A 201 -25.94 -37.77 -20.26
CA LEU A 201 -26.67 -36.51 -20.33
C LEU A 201 -26.76 -35.97 -21.75
N LEU A 202 -25.66 -36.01 -22.52
CA LEU A 202 -25.65 -35.59 -23.92
C LEU A 202 -26.53 -36.49 -24.79
N ALA A 203 -26.48 -37.82 -24.60
CA ALA A 203 -27.33 -38.77 -25.32
C ALA A 203 -28.83 -38.56 -25.01
N ALA A 204 -29.17 -38.31 -23.73
CA ALA A 204 -30.54 -38.00 -23.34
C ALA A 204 -31.00 -36.64 -23.89
N ALA A 205 -30.13 -35.62 -23.88
CA ALA A 205 -30.44 -34.29 -24.41
C ALA A 205 -30.79 -34.34 -25.91
N GLN A 206 -30.07 -35.13 -26.71
CA GLN A 206 -30.39 -35.36 -28.13
C GLN A 206 -31.81 -35.92 -28.33
N SER A 207 -32.28 -36.78 -27.41
CA SER A 207 -33.63 -37.34 -27.47
C SER A 207 -34.71 -36.28 -27.22
N PHE A 208 -34.42 -35.28 -26.38
CA PHE A 208 -35.32 -34.14 -26.14
C PHE A 208 -35.32 -33.14 -27.31
N GLU A 209 -34.19 -32.91 -27.97
CA GLU A 209 -34.12 -32.09 -29.19
C GLU A 209 -35.02 -32.64 -30.30
N HIS A 210 -35.09 -33.96 -30.47
CA HIS A 210 -35.96 -34.61 -31.47
C HIS A 210 -37.45 -34.51 -31.13
N HIS A 211 -37.82 -34.46 -29.85
CA HIS A 211 -39.23 -34.31 -29.41
C HIS A 211 -39.72 -32.85 -29.49
N ASN A 212 -38.81 -31.88 -29.46
CA ASN A 212 -39.12 -30.45 -29.56
C ASN A 212 -39.09 -29.91 -31.00
N ALA A 213 -38.78 -30.74 -32.00
CA ALA A 213 -38.86 -30.36 -33.41
C ALA A 213 -40.33 -30.12 -33.85
N PRO A 214 -40.62 -29.08 -34.65
CA PRO A 214 -41.98 -28.71 -35.00
C PRO A 214 -42.69 -29.83 -35.79
N GLN A 215 -43.86 -30.27 -35.32
CA GLN A 215 -44.79 -31.05 -36.14
C GLN A 215 -45.25 -30.17 -37.31
N LYS A 216 -44.91 -30.58 -38.54
CA LYS A 216 -45.34 -29.93 -39.78
C LYS A 216 -46.87 -29.85 -39.83
N ILE A 217 -47.41 -28.65 -39.60
CA ILE A 217 -48.78 -28.32 -40.00
C ILE A 217 -48.78 -28.21 -41.53
N VAL A 218 -49.50 -29.12 -42.16
CA VAL A 218 -49.70 -29.17 -43.62
C VAL A 218 -50.58 -27.98 -44.01
N ASN A 219 -50.00 -26.99 -44.68
CA ASN A 219 -50.72 -26.03 -45.51
C ASN A 219 -50.12 -26.01 -46.91
N ASN A 220 -50.93 -26.43 -47.87
CA ASN A 220 -50.65 -26.44 -49.30
C ASN A 220 -50.63 -25.01 -49.86
N ALA A 221 -49.49 -24.58 -50.41
CA ALA A 221 -49.42 -23.85 -51.68
C ALA A 221 -47.94 -23.80 -52.14
N ASP A 222 -47.75 -24.04 -53.42
CA ASP A 222 -46.49 -24.42 -54.08
C ASP A 222 -45.38 -23.37 -54.06
N GLY A 223 -44.13 -23.85 -54.03
CA GLY A 223 -43.01 -23.10 -54.61
C GLY A 223 -41.64 -23.38 -54.01
N VAL A 224 -40.91 -24.30 -54.65
CA VAL A 224 -39.44 -24.50 -54.57
C VAL A 224 -38.93 -25.32 -53.37
N ARG A 225 -38.63 -26.59 -53.70
CA ARG A 225 -37.75 -27.48 -52.94
C ARG A 225 -36.30 -27.05 -53.16
N THR A 226 -35.52 -26.99 -52.08
CA THR A 226 -34.20 -27.63 -52.01
C THR A 226 -33.87 -27.94 -50.56
N THR A 227 -33.86 -29.22 -50.25
CA THR A 227 -33.28 -29.84 -49.07
C THR A 227 -31.76 -29.91 -49.22
N ALA A 228 -31.00 -29.58 -48.19
CA ALA A 228 -29.72 -30.23 -47.93
C ALA A 228 -29.41 -30.19 -46.43
N SER A 229 -29.26 -31.39 -45.89
CA SER A 229 -28.78 -31.74 -44.55
C SER A 229 -27.31 -31.36 -44.37
N PHE A 230 -26.94 -30.95 -43.17
CA PHE A 230 -25.53 -30.77 -42.77
C PHE A 230 -25.03 -32.08 -42.16
N ASP A 231 -24.36 -32.90 -42.97
CA ASP A 231 -23.45 -33.94 -42.50
C ASP A 231 -22.05 -33.33 -42.34
N VAL A 232 -21.42 -33.62 -41.20
CA VAL A 232 -20.04 -33.24 -40.88
C VAL A 232 -19.15 -34.44 -41.17
N GLU A 233 -18.53 -34.49 -42.34
CA GLU A 233 -17.37 -35.34 -42.61
C GLU A 233 -16.57 -34.82 -43.83
N SER A 234 -15.28 -34.53 -43.62
CA SER A 234 -14.22 -34.32 -44.62
C SER A 234 -14.39 -33.20 -45.67
N GLY A 235 -13.45 -32.23 -45.64
CA GLY A 235 -13.39 -31.08 -46.54
C GLY A 235 -12.95 -31.38 -47.98
N GLN A 236 -13.87 -31.91 -48.79
CA GLN A 236 -13.89 -31.72 -50.25
C GLN A 236 -15.36 -31.63 -50.69
N SER A 237 -15.77 -30.52 -51.32
CA SER A 237 -17.03 -30.46 -52.05
C SER A 237 -16.93 -31.31 -53.33
N GLU A 238 -18.05 -31.83 -53.82
CA GLU A 238 -18.14 -32.63 -55.06
C GLU A 238 -17.59 -31.91 -56.33
N ASP A 239 -17.25 -30.61 -56.23
CA ASP A 239 -16.76 -29.76 -57.32
C ASP A 239 -15.24 -29.45 -57.26
N GLY A 240 -14.49 -29.99 -56.29
CA GLY A 240 -13.03 -29.77 -56.20
C GLY A 240 -12.59 -28.35 -55.78
N LEU A 241 -13.52 -27.53 -55.26
CA LEU A 241 -13.27 -26.18 -54.75
C LEU A 241 -12.99 -26.19 -53.24
N ASP A 242 -11.95 -25.47 -52.80
CA ASP A 242 -11.67 -25.22 -51.38
C ASP A 242 -12.58 -24.09 -50.87
N THR A 243 -13.14 -24.24 -49.66
CA THR A 243 -14.09 -23.26 -49.11
C THR A 243 -13.59 -22.74 -47.77
N VAL A 244 -13.30 -21.45 -47.71
CA VAL A 244 -12.91 -20.74 -46.49
C VAL A 244 -14.16 -20.40 -45.70
N ARG A 245 -14.19 -20.83 -44.44
CA ARG A 245 -15.34 -20.72 -43.53
C ARG A 245 -15.03 -19.81 -42.35
N ALA A 246 -16.06 -19.23 -41.74
CA ALA A 246 -15.93 -18.48 -40.50
C ALA A 246 -15.41 -19.42 -39.39
N PRO A 247 -14.25 -19.15 -38.77
CA PRO A 247 -13.68 -20.02 -37.74
C PRO A 247 -14.40 -19.90 -36.39
N MET A 248 -15.23 -18.86 -36.22
CA MET A 248 -15.96 -18.55 -35.00
C MET A 248 -17.13 -17.61 -35.31
N PRO A 249 -18.12 -17.49 -34.42
CA PRO A 249 -19.16 -16.46 -34.53
C PRO A 249 -18.50 -15.08 -34.52
N SER A 250 -18.74 -14.28 -35.55
CA SER A 250 -18.03 -13.02 -35.79
C SER A 250 -18.84 -12.10 -36.71
N LYS A 251 -18.45 -10.85 -36.86
CA LYS A 251 -18.96 -9.95 -37.89
C LYS A 251 -17.92 -9.80 -39.00
N LEU A 252 -18.29 -10.00 -40.27
CA LEU A 252 -17.38 -9.73 -41.37
C LEU A 252 -17.14 -8.21 -41.47
N VAL A 253 -15.91 -7.74 -41.28
CA VAL A 253 -15.58 -6.31 -41.32
C VAL A 253 -15.29 -5.86 -42.75
N GLN A 254 -14.43 -6.61 -43.43
CA GLN A 254 -14.05 -6.37 -44.82
C GLN A 254 -13.52 -7.65 -45.47
N LEU A 255 -13.58 -7.69 -46.81
CA LEU A 255 -12.89 -8.66 -47.63
C LEU A 255 -11.81 -7.92 -48.44
N ASP A 256 -10.59 -8.43 -48.40
CA ASP A 256 -9.42 -7.84 -49.04
C ASP A 256 -9.13 -8.49 -50.42
N VAL A 257 -10.02 -9.35 -50.88
CA VAL A 257 -9.92 -10.08 -52.15
C VAL A 257 -11.21 -9.95 -52.97
N ALA A 258 -11.08 -9.99 -54.30
CA ALA A 258 -12.18 -9.99 -55.26
C ALA A 258 -12.25 -11.32 -56.04
N VAL A 259 -13.41 -11.61 -56.63
CA VAL A 259 -13.56 -12.78 -57.53
C VAL A 259 -12.57 -12.64 -58.69
N GLY A 260 -11.74 -13.66 -58.87
CA GLY A 260 -10.68 -13.73 -59.87
C GLY A 260 -9.26 -13.60 -59.32
N ASP A 261 -9.09 -13.10 -58.09
CA ASP A 261 -7.78 -12.91 -57.45
C ASP A 261 -7.12 -14.24 -57.07
N ILE A 262 -5.78 -14.31 -57.11
CA ILE A 262 -5.01 -15.48 -56.67
C ILE A 262 -4.43 -15.18 -55.29
N VAL A 263 -4.79 -16.00 -54.29
CA VAL A 263 -4.33 -15.87 -52.91
C VAL A 263 -3.36 -17.02 -52.60
N PRO A 264 -2.17 -16.76 -52.05
CA PRO A 264 -1.26 -17.82 -51.61
C PRO A 264 -1.81 -18.52 -50.36
N ALA A 265 -1.34 -19.74 -50.07
CA ALA A 265 -1.63 -20.40 -48.80
C ALA A 265 -1.17 -19.53 -47.62
N GLY A 266 -2.06 -19.27 -46.67
CA GLY A 266 -1.85 -18.35 -45.55
C GLY A 266 -1.98 -16.85 -45.90
N GLY A 267 -2.35 -16.51 -47.14
CA GLY A 267 -2.62 -15.13 -47.54
C GLY A 267 -3.93 -14.61 -46.94
N GLN A 268 -3.99 -13.31 -46.66
CA GLN A 268 -5.16 -12.65 -46.08
C GLN A 268 -6.29 -12.53 -47.12
N ILE A 269 -7.49 -12.93 -46.71
CA ILE A 269 -8.74 -12.89 -47.47
C ILE A 269 -9.63 -11.74 -46.96
N GLY A 270 -9.62 -11.46 -45.66
CA GLY A 270 -10.46 -10.44 -45.06
C GLY A 270 -10.26 -10.31 -43.55
N VAL A 271 -11.12 -9.52 -42.91
CA VAL A 271 -11.07 -9.24 -41.47
C VAL A 271 -12.42 -9.54 -40.83
N LEU A 272 -12.39 -10.22 -39.68
CA LEU A 272 -13.55 -10.56 -38.85
C LEU A 272 -13.48 -9.80 -37.52
N ASP A 273 -14.57 -9.23 -37.04
CA ASP A 273 -14.69 -8.65 -35.70
C ASP A 273 -15.40 -9.66 -34.79
N ALA A 274 -14.67 -10.17 -33.81
CA ALA A 274 -15.21 -11.04 -32.77
C ALA A 274 -14.69 -10.57 -31.42
N MET A 275 -15.58 -10.46 -30.43
CA MET A 275 -15.22 -10.14 -29.05
C MET A 275 -14.37 -8.85 -28.89
N LYS A 276 -14.66 -7.80 -29.68
CA LYS A 276 -13.93 -6.50 -29.72
C LYS A 276 -12.50 -6.58 -30.29
N MET A 277 -12.18 -7.67 -30.99
CA MET A 277 -10.88 -7.91 -31.60
C MET A 277 -11.05 -8.26 -33.08
N GLU A 278 -10.21 -7.66 -33.92
CA GLU A 278 -10.11 -8.01 -35.33
C GLU A 278 -9.26 -9.28 -35.50
N HIS A 279 -9.80 -10.25 -36.24
CA HIS A 279 -9.17 -11.51 -36.58
C HIS A 279 -8.98 -11.58 -38.10
N LEU A 280 -7.79 -11.97 -38.55
CA LEU A 280 -7.51 -12.14 -39.97
C LEU A 280 -8.14 -13.44 -40.49
N LEU A 281 -8.92 -13.34 -41.57
CA LEU A 281 -9.38 -14.48 -42.34
C LEU A 281 -8.29 -14.85 -43.36
N LEU A 282 -7.73 -16.06 -43.26
CA LEU A 282 -6.61 -16.51 -44.08
C LEU A 282 -7.02 -17.66 -45.02
N ALA A 283 -6.39 -17.74 -46.19
CA ALA A 283 -6.55 -18.85 -47.13
C ALA A 283 -5.88 -20.13 -46.59
N HIS A 284 -6.57 -21.26 -46.57
CA HIS A 284 -5.99 -22.54 -46.13
C HIS A 284 -5.00 -23.13 -47.14
N ALA A 285 -5.28 -22.96 -48.43
CA ALA A 285 -4.42 -23.36 -49.54
C ALA A 285 -4.29 -22.22 -50.58
N ALA A 286 -3.33 -22.35 -51.48
CA ALA A 286 -3.22 -21.40 -52.59
C ALA A 286 -4.36 -21.65 -53.59
N GLY A 287 -5.09 -20.60 -53.91
CA GLY A 287 -6.29 -20.75 -54.72
C GLY A 287 -6.73 -19.44 -55.38
N ARG A 288 -7.46 -19.56 -56.48
CA ARG A 288 -8.10 -18.44 -57.15
C ARG A 288 -9.51 -18.24 -56.57
N VAL A 289 -9.84 -17.02 -56.16
CA VAL A 289 -11.17 -16.69 -55.62
C VAL A 289 -12.22 -16.84 -56.72
N VAL A 290 -13.19 -17.72 -56.50
CA VAL A 290 -14.26 -18.04 -57.46
C VAL A 290 -15.59 -17.40 -57.05
N ALA A 291 -15.84 -17.28 -55.74
CA ALA A 291 -17.04 -16.64 -55.21
C ALA A 291 -16.78 -16.04 -53.82
N LEU A 292 -17.41 -14.89 -53.56
CA LEU A 292 -17.58 -14.31 -52.23
C LEU A 292 -19.01 -14.60 -51.78
N LEU A 293 -19.17 -15.29 -50.65
CA LEU A 293 -20.45 -15.83 -50.17
C LEU A 293 -21.02 -15.05 -48.97
N ALA A 294 -20.32 -14.03 -48.49
CA ALA A 294 -20.72 -13.17 -47.38
C ALA A 294 -20.36 -11.71 -47.68
N GLU A 295 -21.15 -10.77 -47.14
CA GLU A 295 -20.94 -9.33 -47.35
C GLU A 295 -20.33 -8.64 -46.11
N PRO A 296 -19.44 -7.64 -46.28
CA PRO A 296 -18.99 -6.80 -45.18
C PRO A 296 -20.17 -6.21 -44.40
N GLY A 297 -20.18 -6.39 -43.08
CA GLY A 297 -21.24 -5.98 -42.17
C GLY A 297 -22.12 -7.13 -41.68
N GLU A 298 -22.06 -8.31 -42.31
CA GLU A 298 -22.86 -9.48 -41.96
C GLU A 298 -22.37 -10.15 -40.66
N TYR A 299 -23.31 -10.63 -39.84
CA TYR A 299 -23.02 -11.46 -38.67
C TYR A 299 -22.97 -12.92 -39.08
N LEU A 300 -21.80 -13.52 -38.87
CA LEU A 300 -21.45 -14.87 -39.27
C LEU A 300 -21.60 -15.83 -38.09
N VAL A 301 -22.09 -17.04 -38.39
CA VAL A 301 -22.00 -18.18 -37.47
C VAL A 301 -20.77 -19.02 -37.77
N GLU A 302 -20.26 -19.74 -36.78
CA GLU A 302 -19.13 -20.66 -36.97
C GLU A 302 -19.43 -21.68 -38.09
N GLY A 303 -18.47 -21.89 -38.99
CA GLY A 303 -18.59 -22.81 -40.12
C GLY A 303 -19.31 -22.25 -41.36
N GLN A 304 -19.89 -21.05 -41.29
CA GLN A 304 -20.52 -20.37 -42.44
C GLN A 304 -19.48 -20.17 -43.56
N SER A 305 -19.82 -20.60 -44.78
CA SER A 305 -18.97 -20.44 -45.96
C SER A 305 -18.83 -18.97 -46.32
N LEU A 306 -17.60 -18.47 -46.46
CA LEU A 306 -17.30 -17.06 -46.74
C LEU A 306 -16.74 -16.85 -48.14
N VAL A 307 -15.79 -17.69 -48.55
CA VAL A 307 -15.09 -17.56 -49.85
C VAL A 307 -14.83 -18.95 -50.44
N GLN A 308 -15.06 -19.10 -51.75
CA GLN A 308 -14.66 -20.30 -52.51
C GLN A 308 -13.39 -20.03 -53.31
N LEU A 309 -12.47 -20.98 -53.26
CA LEU A 309 -11.17 -20.97 -53.91
C LEU A 309 -11.05 -22.17 -54.86
N GLU A 310 -10.63 -21.92 -56.10
CA GLU A 310 -10.19 -22.96 -57.03
C GLU A 310 -8.69 -23.24 -56.77
N PRO A 311 -8.29 -24.47 -56.41
CA PRO A 311 -6.89 -24.79 -56.14
C PRO A 311 -5.99 -24.50 -57.33
N VAL A 312 -4.84 -23.85 -57.11
CA VAL A 312 -3.82 -23.62 -58.14
C VAL A 312 -2.48 -24.23 -57.71
N ASP A 313 -1.82 -24.95 -58.63
CA ASP A 313 -0.47 -25.49 -58.42
C ASP A 313 0.53 -24.37 -58.19
N THR A 314 1.10 -24.29 -56.99
CA THR A 314 1.99 -23.18 -56.60
C THR A 314 3.46 -23.57 -56.64
N HIS A 315 4.10 -23.24 -57.77
CA HIS A 315 5.53 -22.86 -57.82
C HIS A 315 5.70 -21.34 -58.01
N VAL A 316 4.82 -20.53 -57.41
CA VAL A 316 4.95 -19.07 -57.44
C VAL A 316 5.20 -18.53 -56.04
N GLY A 317 6.49 -18.26 -55.79
CA GLY A 317 6.95 -17.06 -55.10
C GLY A 317 6.39 -16.79 -53.72
N ARG A 318 6.95 -17.49 -52.72
CA ARG A 318 6.91 -17.12 -51.32
C ARG A 318 7.57 -15.72 -51.16
N ALA A 319 6.75 -14.68 -51.21
CA ALA A 319 7.15 -13.32 -50.86
C ALA A 319 6.03 -12.64 -50.07
N VAL A 320 5.52 -13.31 -49.03
CA VAL A 320 5.02 -12.54 -47.89
C VAL A 320 6.27 -11.99 -47.23
N SER A 321 6.58 -10.73 -47.52
CA SER A 321 7.49 -9.96 -46.70
C SER A 321 6.91 -10.03 -45.30
N SER A 322 7.47 -10.87 -44.43
CA SER A 322 7.59 -10.50 -43.03
C SER A 322 8.43 -9.23 -43.08
N ALA A 323 7.78 -8.08 -43.21
CA ALA A 323 8.44 -6.82 -42.93
C ALA A 323 9.01 -7.03 -41.53
N GLU A 324 10.33 -7.09 -41.42
CA GLU A 324 10.98 -7.18 -40.11
C GLU A 324 10.38 -6.06 -39.28
N LEU A 325 9.68 -6.44 -38.20
CA LEU A 325 9.10 -5.48 -37.28
C LEU A 325 10.26 -4.69 -36.71
N ASP A 326 10.37 -3.44 -37.14
CA ASP A 326 11.30 -2.50 -36.56
C ASP A 326 10.87 -2.26 -35.11
N LEU A 327 11.57 -2.90 -34.18
CA LEU A 327 11.29 -2.81 -32.75
C LEU A 327 11.57 -1.41 -32.19
N ASP A 328 12.32 -0.59 -32.93
CA ASP A 328 12.63 0.79 -32.59
C ASP A 328 11.62 1.78 -33.20
N ALA A 329 10.70 1.32 -34.06
CA ALA A 329 9.67 2.17 -34.65
C ALA A 329 8.67 2.66 -33.58
N ILE A 330 8.76 3.95 -33.27
CA ILE A 330 7.83 4.60 -32.34
C ILE A 330 6.48 4.79 -33.02
N ARG A 331 5.46 4.11 -32.49
CA ARG A 331 4.08 4.24 -32.97
C ARG A 331 3.52 5.65 -32.70
N PRO A 332 2.59 6.16 -33.53
CA PRO A 332 2.00 7.48 -33.32
C PRO A 332 1.29 7.68 -31.97
N ASP A 333 0.71 6.63 -31.38
CA ASP A 333 0.10 6.67 -30.05
C ASP A 333 1.16 6.78 -28.93
N LEU A 334 2.26 6.02 -29.05
CA LEU A 334 3.42 6.12 -28.16
C LEU A 334 4.08 7.50 -28.27
N GLN A 335 4.23 8.05 -29.48
CA GLN A 335 4.77 9.40 -29.68
C GLN A 335 3.93 10.46 -28.95
N LYS A 336 2.60 10.38 -29.01
CA LYS A 336 1.71 11.28 -28.24
C LYS A 336 1.96 11.21 -26.73
N VAL A 337 2.26 10.02 -26.19
CA VAL A 337 2.58 9.84 -24.76
C VAL A 337 3.94 10.44 -24.44
N ILE A 338 4.96 10.18 -25.27
CA ILE A 338 6.29 10.78 -25.14
C ILE A 338 6.21 12.31 -25.14
N ASP A 339 5.50 12.88 -26.13
CA ASP A 339 5.28 14.32 -26.25
C ASP A 339 4.54 14.88 -25.03
N ARG A 340 3.59 14.13 -24.46
CA ARG A 340 2.84 14.56 -23.28
C ARG A 340 3.66 14.52 -21.99
N HIS A 341 4.63 13.61 -21.89
CA HIS A 341 5.59 13.53 -20.79
C HIS A 341 6.68 14.60 -20.90
N ALA A 342 7.08 15.00 -22.10
CA ALA A 342 8.20 15.91 -22.32
C ALA A 342 8.12 17.22 -21.47
N PRO A 343 6.99 17.97 -21.41
CA PRO A 343 6.87 19.18 -20.59
C PRO A 343 6.99 18.96 -19.08
N THR A 344 6.94 17.71 -18.61
CA THR A 344 7.09 17.39 -17.19
C THR A 344 8.57 17.28 -16.77
N LEU A 345 9.47 17.07 -17.73
CA LEU A 345 10.90 16.85 -17.51
C LEU A 345 11.69 18.16 -17.53
N ASP A 346 12.74 18.24 -16.71
CA ASP A 346 13.57 19.44 -16.58
C ASP A 346 14.21 19.87 -17.90
N ALA A 347 14.61 18.89 -18.73
CA ALA A 347 15.18 19.12 -20.06
C ALA A 347 14.30 20.01 -20.96
N ASN A 348 12.97 19.99 -20.77
CA ASN A 348 12.02 20.80 -21.53
C ASN A 348 11.45 21.99 -20.75
N ARG A 349 12.05 22.32 -19.59
CA ARG A 349 11.59 23.39 -18.68
C ARG A 349 12.71 24.38 -18.33
N ALA A 350 13.60 24.67 -19.29
CA ALA A 350 14.82 25.46 -19.08
C ALA A 350 14.61 26.79 -18.32
N ALA A 351 13.51 27.51 -18.57
CA ALA A 351 13.22 28.77 -17.87
C ALA A 351 12.85 28.57 -16.37
N ALA A 352 12.18 27.47 -16.02
CA ALA A 352 11.89 27.14 -14.63
C ALA A 352 13.17 26.66 -13.92
N VAL A 353 13.94 25.80 -14.57
CA VAL A 353 15.23 25.27 -14.08
C VAL A 353 16.21 26.41 -13.83
N SER A 354 16.43 27.29 -14.80
CA SER A 354 17.38 28.41 -14.69
C SER A 354 16.99 29.39 -13.58
N ARG A 355 15.70 29.68 -13.41
CA ARG A 355 15.22 30.53 -12.29
C ARG A 355 15.48 29.87 -10.94
N ARG A 356 15.36 28.55 -10.85
CA ARG A 356 15.57 27.82 -9.61
C ARG A 356 17.05 27.74 -9.24
N HIS A 357 17.92 27.44 -10.22
CA HIS A 357 19.37 27.44 -10.04
C HIS A 357 19.92 28.84 -9.70
N ALA A 358 19.35 29.91 -10.25
CA ALA A 358 19.72 31.29 -9.89
C ALA A 358 19.36 31.67 -8.44
N GLN A 359 18.56 30.84 -7.75
CA GLN A 359 18.24 30.97 -6.32
C GLN A 359 18.99 29.93 -5.48
N ASP A 360 20.08 29.37 -6.00
CA ASP A 360 20.93 28.37 -5.34
C ASP A 360 20.18 27.14 -4.84
N GLY A 361 19.11 26.73 -5.52
CA GLY A 361 18.53 25.43 -5.24
C GLY A 361 18.15 24.64 -6.48
N ARG A 362 17.78 23.40 -6.20
CA ARG A 362 17.63 22.31 -7.13
C ARG A 362 16.17 22.14 -7.50
N THR A 363 15.91 21.52 -8.62
CA THR A 363 14.55 21.13 -8.98
C THR A 363 14.11 19.93 -8.13
N ALA A 364 12.78 19.70 -8.05
CA ALA A 364 12.25 18.49 -7.43
C ALA A 364 12.81 17.20 -8.07
N ARG A 365 13.05 17.21 -9.38
CA ARG A 365 13.58 16.04 -10.11
C ARG A 365 15.06 15.83 -9.88
N GLU A 366 15.87 16.89 -9.77
CA GLU A 366 17.29 16.79 -9.39
C GLU A 366 17.46 16.19 -7.99
N ASN A 367 16.62 16.60 -7.04
CA ASN A 367 16.62 16.03 -5.69
C ASN A 367 16.20 14.55 -5.67
N ILE A 368 15.18 14.16 -6.44
CA ILE A 368 14.78 12.75 -6.57
C ILE A 368 15.89 11.92 -7.24
N ALA A 369 16.52 12.47 -8.28
CA ALA A 369 17.58 11.81 -9.03
C ALA A 369 18.79 11.49 -8.15
N ASP A 370 19.17 12.44 -7.28
CA ASP A 370 20.24 12.27 -6.30
C ASP A 370 19.85 11.28 -5.19
N LEU A 371 18.65 11.43 -4.63
CA LEU A 371 18.14 10.56 -3.56
C LEU A 371 18.07 9.09 -4.00
N CYS A 372 17.61 8.84 -5.22
CA CYS A 372 17.39 7.49 -5.76
C CYS A 372 18.55 7.00 -6.65
N ASP A 373 19.64 7.77 -6.79
CA ASP A 373 20.78 7.44 -7.67
C ASP A 373 20.35 7.05 -9.09
N THR A 374 19.47 7.85 -9.71
CA THR A 374 18.94 7.53 -11.06
C THR A 374 19.97 7.76 -12.17
N ALA A 375 21.05 8.47 -11.87
CA ALA A 375 22.21 8.58 -12.76
C ALA A 375 22.95 7.24 -12.88
N GLY A 376 23.03 6.47 -11.80
CA GLY A 376 23.60 5.11 -11.81
C GLY A 376 22.65 4.07 -12.38
N ASP A 377 21.35 4.18 -12.09
CA ASP A 377 20.31 3.32 -12.62
C ASP A 377 18.99 4.09 -12.80
N PRO A 378 18.62 4.46 -14.04
CA PRO A 378 17.36 5.16 -14.32
C PRO A 378 16.10 4.42 -13.84
N GLY A 379 16.17 3.10 -13.64
CA GLY A 379 15.09 2.26 -13.13
C GLY A 379 14.84 2.39 -11.62
N ASN A 380 15.70 3.10 -10.88
CA ASN A 380 15.57 3.27 -9.43
C ASN A 380 14.41 4.19 -9.00
N PHE A 381 13.69 4.82 -9.94
CA PHE A 381 12.51 5.62 -9.61
C PHE A 381 11.38 5.40 -10.62
N ILE A 382 10.19 5.07 -10.11
CA ILE A 382 8.96 4.89 -10.91
C ILE A 382 7.98 5.98 -10.51
N GLU A 383 7.72 6.91 -11.43
CA GLU A 383 6.83 8.05 -11.19
C GLU A 383 5.36 7.69 -11.35
N TYR A 384 4.53 8.16 -10.42
CA TYR A 384 3.08 8.02 -10.42
C TYR A 384 2.43 9.37 -10.73
N GLY A 385 1.48 9.38 -11.65
CA GLY A 385 0.68 10.57 -11.97
C GLY A 385 1.49 11.72 -12.58
N ALA A 386 2.54 11.42 -13.35
CA ALA A 386 3.39 12.42 -14.01
C ALA A 386 2.59 13.38 -14.91
N LEU A 387 1.55 12.87 -15.59
CA LEU A 387 0.73 13.64 -16.53
C LEU A 387 -0.38 14.48 -15.86
N ALA A 388 -0.43 14.51 -14.53
CA ALA A 388 -1.38 15.36 -13.80
C ALA A 388 -1.16 16.84 -14.13
N ILE A 389 -2.25 17.59 -14.12
CA ILE A 389 -2.30 19.04 -14.29
C ILE A 389 -3.13 19.67 -13.17
N ALA A 390 -3.09 20.99 -12.98
CA ALA A 390 -3.94 21.64 -11.97
C ALA A 390 -5.43 21.57 -12.32
N ALA A 391 -6.28 21.50 -11.30
CA ALA A 391 -7.74 21.40 -11.41
C ALA A 391 -8.38 22.77 -11.76
N GLN A 392 -7.98 23.36 -12.88
CA GLN A 392 -8.31 24.73 -13.30
C GLN A 392 -8.77 24.82 -14.76
N THR A 393 -9.29 23.72 -15.33
CA THR A 393 -9.78 23.64 -16.72
C THR A 393 -10.96 24.58 -16.99
N ARG A 394 -11.68 25.04 -15.96
CA ARG A 394 -12.74 26.06 -16.12
C ARG A 394 -12.21 27.49 -16.37
N ARG A 395 -10.92 27.75 -16.14
CA ARG A 395 -10.34 29.10 -16.24
C ARG A 395 -9.04 29.20 -17.04
N ARG A 396 -8.45 28.07 -17.44
CA ARG A 396 -7.21 27.98 -18.22
C ARG A 396 -7.40 26.96 -19.34
N THR A 397 -6.73 27.17 -20.47
CA THR A 397 -6.75 26.20 -21.58
C THR A 397 -5.99 24.94 -21.19
N LEU A 398 -6.30 23.81 -21.84
CA LEU A 398 -5.60 22.56 -21.58
C LEU A 398 -4.10 22.68 -21.89
N GLU A 399 -3.74 23.31 -23.02
CA GLU A 399 -2.34 23.53 -23.42
C GLU A 399 -1.55 24.30 -22.36
N ASP A 400 -2.13 25.38 -21.82
CA ASP A 400 -1.51 26.17 -20.76
C ASP A 400 -1.35 25.37 -19.46
N LEU A 401 -2.34 24.56 -19.10
CA LEU A 401 -2.23 23.66 -17.94
C LEU A 401 -1.14 22.59 -18.14
N ILE A 402 -1.03 22.03 -19.34
CA ILE A 402 0.00 21.06 -19.71
C ILE A 402 1.41 21.65 -19.52
N ALA A 403 1.63 22.87 -20.01
CA ALA A 403 2.92 23.53 -19.96
C ALA A 403 3.28 24.07 -18.57
N ASN A 404 2.32 24.64 -17.85
CA ASN A 404 2.57 25.44 -16.64
C ASN A 404 2.13 24.79 -15.33
N THR A 405 1.50 23.61 -15.38
CA THR A 405 1.14 22.83 -14.18
C THR A 405 1.58 21.37 -14.24
N PRO A 406 2.80 21.07 -14.74
CA PRO A 406 3.26 19.69 -14.88
C PRO A 406 3.22 18.96 -13.53
N ALA A 407 2.76 17.71 -13.57
CA ALA A 407 2.57 16.84 -12.40
C ALA A 407 1.71 17.45 -11.27
N ASP A 408 0.94 18.51 -11.56
CA ASP A 408 0.24 19.36 -10.58
C ASP A 408 1.15 19.95 -9.48
N GLY A 409 2.42 20.18 -9.80
CA GLY A 409 3.42 20.74 -8.89
C GLY A 409 3.90 19.78 -7.81
N MET A 410 3.78 18.47 -8.04
CA MET A 410 4.32 17.45 -7.14
C MET A 410 4.75 16.21 -7.93
N VAL A 411 6.02 15.84 -7.84
CA VAL A 411 6.56 14.58 -8.36
C VAL A 411 6.39 13.52 -7.27
N THR A 412 5.79 12.38 -7.61
CA THR A 412 5.48 11.32 -6.63
C THR A 412 5.82 9.96 -7.22
N GLY A 413 6.36 9.04 -6.44
CA GLY A 413 6.68 7.71 -6.95
C GLY A 413 7.29 6.77 -5.93
N ILE A 414 7.68 5.58 -6.40
CA ILE A 414 8.45 4.63 -5.61
C ILE A 414 9.89 4.69 -6.10
N GLY A 415 10.82 4.94 -5.18
CA GLY A 415 12.25 4.99 -5.45
C GLY A 415 13.05 3.99 -4.61
N SER A 416 14.31 3.79 -4.98
CA SER A 416 15.27 2.99 -4.21
C SER A 416 16.38 3.87 -3.64
N VAL A 417 16.47 3.96 -2.32
CA VAL A 417 17.53 4.71 -1.62
C VAL A 417 18.58 3.73 -1.08
N ASN A 418 19.85 3.95 -1.39
CA ASN A 418 20.98 3.09 -0.98
C ASN A 418 20.91 1.64 -1.51
N ALA A 419 20.32 1.43 -2.70
CA ALA A 419 20.15 0.10 -3.31
C ALA A 419 21.46 -0.70 -3.42
N ARG A 420 22.57 -0.02 -3.77
CA ARG A 420 23.89 -0.66 -3.88
C ARG A 420 24.37 -1.29 -2.57
N GLN A 421 23.93 -0.77 -1.41
CA GLN A 421 24.38 -1.21 -0.10
C GLN A 421 23.42 -2.23 0.54
N PHE A 422 22.11 -2.07 0.36
CA PHE A 422 21.09 -2.88 1.06
C PHE A 422 20.24 -3.77 0.15
N GLY A 423 20.47 -3.72 -1.16
CA GLY A 423 19.69 -4.45 -2.16
C GLY A 423 18.34 -3.78 -2.49
N ALA A 424 17.74 -4.19 -3.60
CA ALA A 424 16.59 -3.54 -4.22
C ALA A 424 15.28 -3.62 -3.42
N GLU A 425 15.16 -4.53 -2.46
CA GLU A 425 13.94 -4.68 -1.64
C GLU A 425 13.95 -3.76 -0.42
N LYS A 426 15.04 -3.79 0.36
CA LYS A 426 15.21 -2.96 1.56
C LYS A 426 15.47 -1.48 1.24
N SER A 427 15.80 -1.17 -0.01
CA SER A 427 15.99 0.20 -0.48
C SER A 427 14.71 0.93 -0.84
N ARG A 428 13.57 0.24 -0.99
CA ARG A 428 12.35 0.84 -1.52
C ARG A 428 11.79 1.88 -0.56
N CYS A 429 11.38 3.02 -1.10
CA CYS A 429 10.71 4.09 -0.39
C CYS A 429 9.68 4.78 -1.30
N VAL A 430 8.66 5.36 -0.71
CA VAL A 430 7.80 6.33 -1.38
C VAL A 430 8.46 7.69 -1.33
N VAL A 431 8.56 8.37 -2.47
CA VAL A 431 9.09 9.73 -2.56
C VAL A 431 7.99 10.68 -3.00
N LEU A 432 7.88 11.79 -2.26
CA LEU A 432 6.92 12.87 -2.45
C LEU A 432 7.72 14.16 -2.55
N ALA A 433 7.73 14.83 -3.70
CA ALA A 433 8.48 16.08 -3.86
C ALA A 433 7.62 17.18 -4.48
N TYR A 434 7.32 18.22 -3.70
CA TYR A 434 6.70 19.42 -4.25
C TYR A 434 7.68 20.15 -5.17
N ASP A 435 7.17 20.67 -6.28
CA ASP A 435 7.92 21.49 -7.23
C ASP A 435 7.54 22.97 -7.02
N TYR A 436 8.41 23.71 -6.35
CA TYR A 436 8.19 25.13 -6.04
C TYR A 436 8.00 25.98 -7.30
N THR A 437 8.57 25.56 -8.44
CA THR A 437 8.46 26.29 -9.70
C THR A 437 7.04 26.24 -10.30
N VAL A 438 6.18 25.34 -9.79
CA VAL A 438 4.79 25.17 -10.19
C VAL A 438 3.87 25.68 -9.08
N LEU A 439 3.27 26.86 -9.31
CA LEU A 439 2.31 27.46 -8.38
C LEU A 439 2.83 27.53 -6.92
N ALA A 440 4.12 27.83 -6.75
CA ALA A 440 4.81 27.93 -5.45
C ALA A 440 4.72 26.66 -4.58
N GLY A 441 4.70 25.47 -5.20
CA GLY A 441 4.64 24.19 -4.48
C GLY A 441 3.36 24.02 -3.65
N THR A 442 2.29 24.74 -4.01
CA THR A 442 1.02 24.71 -3.26
C THR A 442 0.24 23.42 -3.47
N GLN A 443 -0.53 23.05 -2.46
CA GLN A 443 -1.32 21.82 -2.39
C GLN A 443 -2.67 22.03 -3.08
N GLY A 444 -2.82 21.41 -4.25
CA GLY A 444 -4.02 21.45 -5.09
C GLY A 444 -4.79 20.14 -5.05
N MET A 445 -5.95 20.12 -5.70
CA MET A 445 -6.85 18.97 -5.67
C MET A 445 -6.22 17.71 -6.27
N ARG A 446 -5.47 17.81 -7.38
CA ARG A 446 -4.88 16.63 -8.02
C ARG A 446 -3.61 16.18 -7.30
N ASN A 447 -2.76 17.09 -6.80
CA ASN A 447 -1.60 16.70 -6.00
C ASN A 447 -1.95 16.15 -4.61
N HIS A 448 -3.07 16.55 -3.98
CA HIS A 448 -3.64 15.83 -2.83
C HIS A 448 -4.00 14.39 -3.17
N ARG A 449 -4.71 14.15 -4.29
CA ARG A 449 -5.03 12.79 -4.74
C ARG A 449 -3.78 11.95 -5.04
N LYS A 450 -2.75 12.55 -5.63
CA LYS A 450 -1.44 11.89 -5.84
C LYS A 450 -0.81 11.50 -4.49
N THR A 451 -0.80 12.43 -3.54
CA THR A 451 -0.29 12.19 -2.20
C THR A 451 -1.05 11.04 -1.53
N ASP A 452 -2.37 11.09 -1.48
CA ASP A 452 -3.21 10.06 -0.87
C ASP A 452 -3.00 8.68 -1.52
N ARG A 453 -2.85 8.62 -2.85
CA ARG A 453 -2.53 7.37 -3.56
C ARG A 453 -1.21 6.79 -3.09
N MET A 454 -0.17 7.61 -2.97
CA MET A 454 1.15 7.17 -2.52
C MET A 454 1.18 6.80 -1.04
N LEU A 455 0.45 7.52 -0.19
CA LEU A 455 0.29 7.16 1.22
C LEU A 455 -0.43 5.82 1.37
N GLY A 456 -1.45 5.55 0.54
CA GLY A 456 -2.09 4.23 0.49
C GLY A 456 -1.10 3.10 0.16
N ILE A 457 -0.18 3.34 -0.79
CA ILE A 457 0.90 2.40 -1.12
C ILE A 457 1.87 2.23 0.06
N ALA A 458 2.31 3.33 0.68
CA ALA A 458 3.21 3.29 1.83
C ALA A 458 2.61 2.47 2.99
N HIS A 459 1.33 2.66 3.29
CA HIS A 459 0.61 1.90 4.32
C HIS A 459 0.47 0.41 3.98
N GLN A 460 0.14 0.11 2.72
CA GLN A 460 -0.08 -1.26 2.24
C GLN A 460 1.22 -2.07 2.22
N LEU A 461 2.30 -1.46 1.72
CA LEU A 461 3.58 -2.13 1.50
C LEU A 461 4.61 -1.89 2.61
N LYS A 462 4.24 -1.11 3.65
CA LYS A 462 5.13 -0.71 4.75
C LYS A 462 6.43 -0.08 4.26
N LEU A 463 6.33 0.83 3.30
CA LEU A 463 7.48 1.52 2.72
C LEU A 463 7.79 2.82 3.48
N PRO A 464 9.07 3.11 3.79
CA PRO A 464 9.52 4.43 4.23
C PRO A 464 9.05 5.55 3.29
N VAL A 465 8.88 6.76 3.83
CA VAL A 465 8.45 7.93 3.05
C VAL A 465 9.48 9.04 3.14
N VAL A 466 9.88 9.60 1.99
CA VAL A 466 10.70 10.83 1.90
C VAL A 466 9.86 11.94 1.28
N LEU A 467 9.71 13.04 2.01
CA LEU A 467 8.95 14.21 1.60
C LEU A 467 9.87 15.42 1.41
N PHE A 468 9.98 15.94 0.19
CA PHE A 468 10.50 17.29 -0.07
C PHE A 468 9.34 18.28 -0.03
N ALA A 469 9.30 19.09 1.03
CA ALA A 469 8.07 19.78 1.43
C ALA A 469 7.99 21.26 1.02
N GLU A 470 8.93 21.77 0.23
CA GLU A 470 8.94 23.18 -0.18
C GLU A 470 7.60 23.59 -0.81
N GLY A 471 6.90 24.56 -0.21
CA GLY A 471 5.62 25.03 -0.71
C GLY A 471 4.82 25.92 0.26
N GLY A 472 3.81 26.58 -0.31
CA GLY A 472 3.02 27.62 0.37
C GLY A 472 1.69 27.18 1.01
N GLY A 473 1.38 25.89 1.09
CA GLY A 473 0.13 25.38 1.63
C GLY A 473 -1.01 25.25 0.61
N GLY A 474 -2.25 25.29 1.09
CA GLY A 474 -3.45 25.05 0.28
C GLY A 474 -3.63 26.03 -0.88
N ARG A 475 -3.99 25.51 -2.05
CA ARG A 475 -4.14 26.29 -3.27
C ARG A 475 -5.57 26.85 -3.43
N PRO A 476 -5.76 28.18 -3.49
CA PRO A 476 -7.10 28.78 -3.57
C PRO A 476 -7.72 28.75 -4.99
N GLY A 477 -6.95 28.42 -6.02
CA GLY A 477 -7.33 28.64 -7.42
C GLY A 477 -7.91 27.45 -8.18
N ASP A 478 -8.15 26.31 -7.52
CA ASP A 478 -8.62 25.08 -8.17
C ASP A 478 -10.15 25.09 -8.37
N THR A 479 -10.59 25.51 -9.56
CA THR A 479 -11.99 25.80 -9.89
C THR A 479 -12.81 24.61 -10.39
N ASP A 480 -12.17 23.49 -10.73
CA ASP A 480 -12.86 22.36 -11.39
C ASP A 480 -13.74 21.56 -10.42
N VAL A 481 -13.45 21.64 -9.12
CA VAL A 481 -14.22 20.96 -8.07
C VAL A 481 -14.96 22.01 -7.25
N ALA A 482 -16.25 21.78 -7.04
CA ALA A 482 -17.02 22.59 -6.11
C ALA A 482 -16.62 22.20 -4.68
N VAL A 483 -15.75 23.00 -4.07
CA VAL A 483 -15.30 22.84 -2.69
C VAL A 483 -15.76 24.04 -1.88
N VAL A 484 -16.36 23.80 -0.70
CA VAL A 484 -16.71 24.88 0.24
C VAL A 484 -15.50 25.25 1.08
N ALA A 485 -14.97 24.27 1.83
CA ALA A 485 -13.85 24.49 2.75
C ALA A 485 -12.66 23.53 2.55
N GLY A 486 -12.87 22.34 1.96
CA GLY A 486 -11.81 21.36 1.72
C GLY A 486 -11.26 20.73 3.01
N LEU A 487 -12.05 20.73 4.10
CA LEU A 487 -11.65 20.19 5.40
C LEU A 487 -11.87 18.67 5.53
N ASP A 488 -12.41 18.04 4.49
CA ASP A 488 -12.59 16.59 4.34
C ASP A 488 -11.38 15.90 3.71
N ILE A 489 -10.30 16.65 3.41
CA ILE A 489 -9.05 16.10 2.87
C ILE A 489 -8.40 15.17 3.90
N HIS A 490 -8.14 13.92 3.48
CA HIS A 490 -7.58 12.90 4.36
C HIS A 490 -6.05 12.90 4.42
N THR A 491 -5.36 13.63 3.55
CA THR A 491 -3.90 13.60 3.39
C THR A 491 -3.15 13.76 4.71
N PHE A 492 -3.49 14.76 5.51
CA PHE A 492 -2.79 15.02 6.79
C PHE A 492 -2.98 13.86 7.78
N GLY A 493 -4.20 13.34 7.90
CA GLY A 493 -4.49 12.20 8.77
C GLY A 493 -3.86 10.89 8.28
N GLN A 494 -3.80 10.66 6.96
CA GLN A 494 -3.14 9.49 6.37
C GLN A 494 -1.62 9.57 6.50
N PHE A 495 -1.04 10.77 6.35
CA PHE A 495 0.39 10.99 6.52
C PHE A 495 0.80 10.78 7.98
N ALA A 496 0.09 11.40 8.93
CA ALA A 496 0.37 11.26 10.36
C ALA A 496 0.28 9.80 10.85
N LYS A 497 -0.61 8.99 10.26
CA LYS A 497 -0.73 7.56 10.57
C LYS A 497 0.54 6.75 10.23
N LEU A 498 1.45 7.26 9.41
CA LEU A 498 2.72 6.57 9.12
C LEU A 498 3.67 6.58 10.32
N SER A 499 3.52 7.55 11.23
CA SER A 499 4.33 7.65 12.45
C SER A 499 4.30 6.33 13.23
N GLY A 500 5.49 5.84 13.59
CA GLY A 500 5.68 4.56 14.28
C GLY A 500 5.45 3.30 13.44
N GLN A 501 5.03 3.42 12.16
CA GLN A 501 4.87 2.27 11.26
C GLN A 501 6.02 2.12 10.27
N VAL A 502 6.51 3.23 9.72
CA VAL A 502 7.61 3.29 8.75
C VAL A 502 8.47 4.53 9.02
N PRO A 503 9.76 4.54 8.68
CA PRO A 503 10.57 5.75 8.75
C PRO A 503 10.01 6.85 7.84
N VAL A 504 9.79 8.05 8.39
CA VAL A 504 9.31 9.22 7.64
C VAL A 504 10.32 10.37 7.71
N VAL A 505 10.82 10.78 6.54
CA VAL A 505 11.84 11.84 6.40
C VAL A 505 11.22 13.07 5.75
N GLY A 506 11.28 14.22 6.43
CA GLY A 506 10.94 15.51 5.89
C GLY A 506 12.19 16.30 5.49
N ILE A 507 12.25 16.77 4.25
CA ILE A 507 13.32 17.62 3.72
C ILE A 507 12.73 18.97 3.35
N VAL A 508 13.35 20.04 3.86
CA VAL A 508 12.91 21.41 3.60
C VAL A 508 14.07 22.26 3.10
N HIS A 509 13.93 22.79 1.89
CA HIS A 509 14.67 23.93 1.41
C HIS A 509 13.67 25.06 1.12
N GLY A 510 14.09 26.32 1.34
CA GLY A 510 13.24 27.47 1.07
C GLY A 510 12.01 27.54 1.98
N ARG A 511 10.84 27.82 1.41
CA ARG A 511 9.64 28.18 2.17
C ARG A 511 8.71 26.98 2.36
N CYS A 512 8.32 26.68 3.58
CA CYS A 512 7.43 25.59 3.93
C CYS A 512 6.34 26.07 4.89
N PHE A 513 5.14 26.33 4.36
CA PHE A 513 4.05 26.95 5.11
C PHE A 513 2.75 26.14 5.12
N ALA A 514 1.96 26.34 6.17
CA ALA A 514 0.62 25.78 6.32
C ALA A 514 0.58 24.26 6.15
N GLY A 515 -0.18 23.74 5.19
CA GLY A 515 -0.31 22.29 5.01
C GLY A 515 1.01 21.59 4.64
N ASN A 516 1.94 22.26 3.95
CA ASN A 516 3.28 21.72 3.71
C ASN A 516 4.04 21.52 5.04
N ALA A 517 4.00 22.54 5.92
CA ALA A 517 4.61 22.49 7.24
C ALA A 517 3.94 21.45 8.15
N ALA A 518 2.62 21.29 8.05
CA ALA A 518 1.87 20.28 8.80
C ALA A 518 2.34 18.85 8.45
N LEU A 519 2.62 18.55 7.18
CA LEU A 519 3.17 17.24 6.79
C LEU A 519 4.58 17.04 7.35
N VAL A 520 5.46 18.04 7.24
CA VAL A 520 6.82 17.97 7.78
C VAL A 520 6.84 17.80 9.29
N GLY A 521 5.96 18.52 10.01
CA GLY A 521 5.83 18.42 11.46
C GLY A 521 5.44 17.04 11.97
N CYS A 522 4.92 16.16 11.10
CA CYS A 522 4.59 14.77 11.41
C CYS A 522 5.69 13.76 11.01
N CYS A 523 6.85 14.22 10.50
CA CYS A 523 7.95 13.35 10.14
C CYS A 523 8.75 12.91 11.39
N ASP A 524 9.42 11.75 11.30
CA ASP A 524 10.34 11.29 12.34
C ASP A 524 11.58 12.19 12.42
N VAL A 525 12.04 12.68 11.26
CA VAL A 525 13.18 13.59 11.16
C VAL A 525 12.87 14.74 10.19
N ILE A 526 13.22 15.96 10.59
CA ILE A 526 13.15 17.16 9.77
C ILE A 526 14.56 17.62 9.44
N ILE A 527 14.94 17.46 8.17
CA ILE A 527 16.19 17.91 7.58
C ILE A 527 15.91 19.22 6.86
N ALA A 528 16.55 20.30 7.29
CA ALA A 528 16.32 21.61 6.72
C ALA A 528 17.63 22.30 6.36
N THR A 529 17.63 23.02 5.23
CA THR A 529 18.76 23.87 4.84
C THR A 529 18.80 25.17 5.66
N ARG A 530 19.95 25.85 5.70
CA ARG A 530 20.07 27.19 6.33
C ARG A 530 19.10 28.21 5.72
N ALA A 531 18.78 28.07 4.42
CA ALA A 531 17.85 28.93 3.71
C ALA A 531 16.37 28.71 4.08
N SER A 532 16.05 27.73 4.92
CA SER A 532 14.67 27.31 5.15
C SER A 532 13.88 28.20 6.11
N ASN A 533 12.58 28.33 5.83
CA ASN A 533 11.59 29.00 6.65
C ASN A 533 10.37 28.09 6.82
N ILE A 534 10.06 27.69 8.05
CA ILE A 534 9.01 26.69 8.36
C ILE A 534 7.97 27.32 9.29
N GLY A 535 6.69 27.31 8.90
CA GLY A 535 5.64 27.88 9.77
C GLY A 535 4.23 27.41 9.45
N MET A 536 3.36 27.34 10.47
CA MET A 536 1.97 26.93 10.28
C MET A 536 1.11 27.94 9.49
N GLY A 537 1.58 29.18 9.34
CA GLY A 537 0.93 30.18 8.50
C GLY A 537 1.98 30.93 7.67
N GLY A 538 1.74 31.05 6.37
CA GLY A 538 2.54 31.92 5.50
C GLY A 538 2.13 33.40 5.62
N PRO A 539 2.83 34.32 4.94
CA PRO A 539 2.58 35.77 5.05
C PRO A 539 1.12 36.17 4.86
N ALA A 540 0.46 35.62 3.83
CA ALA A 540 -0.94 35.92 3.53
C ALA A 540 -1.90 35.50 4.65
N MET A 541 -1.59 34.41 5.37
CA MET A 541 -2.41 33.93 6.50
C MET A 541 -2.18 34.80 7.75
N VAL A 542 -0.93 35.22 8.01
CA VAL A 542 -0.58 36.11 9.11
C VAL A 542 -1.25 37.48 8.93
N GLU A 543 -1.15 38.04 7.72
CA GLU A 543 -1.78 39.31 7.37
C GLU A 543 -3.31 39.21 7.41
N GLY A 544 -3.88 38.14 6.83
CA GLY A 544 -5.32 37.87 6.88
C GLY A 544 -5.88 37.69 8.29
N GLY A 545 -5.03 37.28 9.26
CA GLY A 545 -5.37 37.21 10.68
C GLY A 545 -5.22 38.52 11.45
N GLY A 546 -4.82 39.62 10.80
CA GLY A 546 -4.63 40.93 11.43
C GLY A 546 -3.37 41.04 12.30
N LEU A 547 -2.40 40.14 12.13
CA LEU A 547 -1.17 40.10 12.93
C LEU A 547 -0.05 40.98 12.37
N GLY A 548 -0.29 41.64 11.24
CA GLY A 548 0.69 42.48 10.52
C GLY A 548 1.20 41.82 9.24
N SER A 549 2.01 42.56 8.48
CA SER A 549 2.65 42.07 7.26
C SER A 549 4.11 41.74 7.52
N PHE A 550 4.52 40.55 7.11
CA PHE A 550 5.87 40.02 7.33
C PHE A 550 6.42 39.43 6.04
N ALA A 551 7.72 39.59 5.82
CA ALA A 551 8.41 38.86 4.79
C ALA A 551 8.44 37.35 5.14
N PRO A 552 8.38 36.44 4.14
CA PRO A 552 8.52 35.01 4.36
C PRO A 552 9.72 34.62 5.24
N GLU A 553 10.84 35.34 5.09
CA GLU A 553 12.10 35.11 5.80
C GLU A 553 12.04 35.48 7.29
N GLN A 554 10.97 36.14 7.72
CA GLN A 554 10.71 36.44 9.13
C GLN A 554 9.85 35.36 9.81
N ILE A 555 9.30 34.42 9.04
CA ILE A 555 8.38 33.40 9.53
C ILE A 555 9.13 32.07 9.67
N GLY A 556 9.44 31.72 10.92
CA GLY A 556 10.13 30.48 11.28
C GLY A 556 11.49 30.27 10.60
N PRO A 557 12.45 31.21 10.74
CA PRO A 557 13.80 31.03 10.21
C PRO A 557 14.45 29.75 10.75
N SER A 558 15.20 29.03 9.91
CA SER A 558 15.87 27.77 10.24
C SER A 558 16.68 27.81 11.54
N GLY A 559 17.38 28.90 11.81
CA GLY A 559 18.16 29.08 13.04
C GLY A 559 17.31 29.14 14.32
N VAL A 560 16.08 29.64 14.24
CA VAL A 560 15.11 29.61 15.35
C VAL A 560 14.51 28.21 15.48
N GLN A 561 14.11 27.62 14.34
CA GLN A 561 13.48 26.30 14.30
C GLN A 561 14.43 25.16 14.70
N SER A 562 15.74 25.34 14.56
CA SER A 562 16.71 24.39 15.11
C SER A 562 16.87 24.52 16.63
N LYS A 563 16.79 25.74 17.16
CA LYS A 563 16.95 26.00 18.61
C LYS A 563 15.73 25.56 19.43
N ASN A 564 14.54 25.66 18.86
CA ASN A 564 13.30 25.23 19.51
C ASN A 564 12.95 23.76 19.21
N GLY A 565 13.85 23.00 18.58
CA GLY A 565 13.67 21.58 18.35
C GLY A 565 12.75 21.19 17.19
N VAL A 566 12.27 22.11 16.36
CA VAL A 566 11.51 21.75 15.15
C VAL A 566 12.41 21.11 14.09
N ILE A 567 13.64 21.60 13.90
CA ILE A 567 14.59 21.02 12.94
C ILE A 567 15.53 20.06 13.68
N ASP A 568 15.56 18.80 13.24
CA ASP A 568 16.47 17.78 13.77
C ASP A 568 17.86 17.89 13.14
N LEU A 569 17.93 18.15 11.83
CA LEU A 569 19.19 18.27 11.09
C LEU A 569 19.21 19.57 10.29
N LEU A 570 20.04 20.52 10.72
CA LEU A 570 20.24 21.78 10.02
C LEU A 570 21.52 21.71 9.19
N VAL A 571 21.36 21.67 7.87
CA VAL A 571 22.45 21.50 6.89
C VAL A 571 22.59 22.74 6.01
N GLU A 572 23.67 22.83 5.24
CA GLU A 572 23.96 24.02 4.46
C GLU A 572 23.09 24.12 3.20
N ASP A 573 22.97 23.04 2.43
CA ASP A 573 22.29 23.02 1.13
C ASP A 573 21.51 21.72 0.89
N GLU A 574 20.87 21.62 -0.28
CA GLU A 574 20.06 20.46 -0.67
C GLU A 574 20.89 19.20 -0.95
N VAL A 575 22.16 19.33 -1.35
CA VAL A 575 23.05 18.18 -1.53
C VAL A 575 23.35 17.53 -0.18
N ALA A 576 23.68 18.35 0.82
CA ALA A 576 23.86 17.90 2.19
C ALA A 576 22.56 17.34 2.78
N ALA A 577 21.40 17.91 2.43
CA ALA A 577 20.10 17.42 2.89
C ALA A 577 19.78 16.02 2.34
N VAL A 578 20.01 15.78 1.05
CA VAL A 578 19.83 14.45 0.43
C VAL A 578 20.84 13.46 1.01
N ALA A 579 22.11 13.84 1.19
CA ALA A 579 23.12 12.99 1.83
C ALA A 579 22.71 12.59 3.27
N ALA A 580 22.21 13.53 4.06
CA ALA A 580 21.70 13.27 5.40
C ALA A 580 20.46 12.36 5.39
N ALA A 581 19.54 12.53 4.44
CA ALA A 581 18.38 11.66 4.29
C ALA A 581 18.77 10.22 3.94
N ARG A 582 19.73 10.05 3.03
CA ARG A 582 20.30 8.74 2.67
C ARG A 582 20.98 8.08 3.87
N GLN A 583 21.77 8.85 4.63
CA GLN A 583 22.43 8.35 5.83
C GLN A 583 21.41 7.95 6.91
N TYR A 584 20.40 8.80 7.17
CA TYR A 584 19.31 8.54 8.10
C TYR A 584 18.56 7.25 7.77
N LEU A 585 18.13 7.09 6.51
CA LEU A 585 17.42 5.87 6.09
C LEU A 585 18.29 4.62 6.25
N SER A 586 19.61 4.72 6.04
CA SER A 586 20.53 3.57 6.14
C SER A 586 20.43 2.83 7.48
N TYR A 587 20.20 3.54 8.60
CA TYR A 587 20.12 2.90 9.92
C TYR A 587 18.92 1.95 10.04
N PHE A 588 17.87 2.17 9.24
CA PHE A 588 16.65 1.35 9.23
C PHE A 588 16.65 0.30 8.11
N GLN A 589 17.72 0.23 7.30
CA GLN A 589 17.86 -0.72 6.19
C GLN A 589 18.69 -1.96 6.54
N GLY A 590 19.32 -1.97 7.72
CA GLY A 590 20.05 -3.10 8.28
C GLY A 590 21.52 -2.80 8.55
N ALA A 591 22.31 -3.86 8.78
CA ALA A 591 23.74 -3.77 9.07
C ALA A 591 24.59 -3.54 7.81
N THR A 592 25.78 -2.95 7.99
CA THR A 592 26.79 -2.76 6.94
C THR A 592 27.96 -3.71 7.15
N GLN A 593 28.59 -4.18 6.07
CA GLN A 593 29.72 -5.12 6.16
C GLN A 593 31.06 -4.41 6.32
N ASP A 594 31.28 -3.33 5.55
CA ASP A 594 32.51 -2.56 5.63
C ASP A 594 32.38 -1.47 6.70
N TRP A 595 33.19 -1.58 7.75
CA TRP A 595 33.26 -0.62 8.84
C TRP A 595 34.69 -0.49 9.37
N HIS A 596 34.97 0.68 9.95
CA HIS A 596 36.23 0.97 10.62
C HIS A 596 35.92 1.65 11.96
N CYS A 597 36.78 1.48 12.95
CA CYS A 597 36.68 2.18 14.23
C CYS A 597 38.02 2.85 14.58
N ALA A 598 37.96 3.86 15.45
CA ALA A 598 39.16 4.45 16.03
C ALA A 598 39.84 3.45 16.98
N ASP A 599 41.12 3.68 17.29
CA ASP A 599 41.82 2.89 18.31
C ASP A 599 41.09 3.03 19.66
N PRO A 600 40.54 1.92 20.21
CA PRO A 600 39.71 1.97 21.42
C PRO A 600 40.48 2.50 22.63
N ARG A 601 41.83 2.41 22.65
CA ARG A 601 42.66 2.93 23.74
C ARG A 601 42.54 4.44 23.90
N ALA A 602 42.13 5.17 22.85
CA ALA A 602 41.88 6.61 22.93
C ALA A 602 40.77 6.97 23.93
N LEU A 603 39.80 6.06 24.18
CA LEU A 603 38.71 6.27 25.12
C LEU A 603 39.21 6.46 26.57
N ARG A 604 40.36 5.87 26.92
CA ARG A 604 40.98 6.00 28.26
C ARG A 604 41.33 7.44 28.64
N HIS A 605 41.43 8.33 27.66
CA HIS A 605 41.87 9.72 27.85
C HIS A 605 40.77 10.75 27.59
N VAL A 606 39.55 10.32 27.23
CA VAL A 606 38.45 11.24 26.93
C VAL A 606 37.94 11.94 28.19
N VAL A 607 37.76 11.19 29.28
CA VAL A 607 37.31 11.72 30.57
C VAL A 607 38.54 12.10 31.40
N PRO A 608 38.68 13.37 31.83
CA PRO A 608 39.79 13.79 32.67
C PRO A 608 39.72 13.17 34.07
N GLU A 609 40.86 12.80 34.63
CA GLU A 609 40.96 12.29 36.02
C GLU A 609 40.48 13.33 37.06
N ASN A 610 40.70 14.62 36.79
CA ASN A 610 40.13 15.68 37.61
C ASN A 610 38.61 15.74 37.40
N ARG A 611 37.85 15.23 38.38
CA ARG A 611 36.37 15.16 38.37
C ARG A 611 35.65 16.47 38.05
N LEU A 612 36.25 17.62 38.33
CA LEU A 612 35.66 18.94 38.07
C LEU A 612 35.88 19.44 36.63
N ARG A 613 36.80 18.82 35.88
CA ARG A 613 37.13 19.28 34.52
C ARG A 613 36.12 18.72 33.52
N VAL A 614 35.52 19.61 32.72
CA VAL A 614 34.61 19.25 31.62
C VAL A 614 35.37 18.67 30.42
N TYR A 615 34.67 17.93 29.56
CA TYR A 615 35.19 17.34 28.31
C TYR A 615 34.09 17.31 27.24
N ASP A 616 34.49 17.09 25.99
CA ASP A 616 33.55 16.91 24.88
C ASP A 616 33.05 15.46 24.82
N VAL A 617 31.79 15.24 25.20
CA VAL A 617 31.17 13.91 25.13
C VAL A 617 31.15 13.33 23.71
N ARG A 618 31.16 14.19 22.67
CA ARG A 618 31.23 13.71 21.27
C ARG A 618 32.55 13.02 20.95
N ALA A 619 33.62 13.26 21.73
CA ALA A 619 34.83 12.46 21.63
C ALA A 619 34.60 11.02 22.09
N ALA A 620 33.80 10.80 23.15
CA ALA A 620 33.41 9.46 23.58
C ALA A 620 32.51 8.78 22.53
N LEU A 621 31.50 9.49 22.00
CA LEU A 621 30.65 8.95 20.94
C LEU A 621 31.48 8.49 19.73
N ARG A 622 32.42 9.32 19.26
CA ARG A 622 33.31 9.00 18.13
C ARG A 622 34.24 7.82 18.40
N GLY A 623 34.70 7.64 19.64
CA GLY A 623 35.53 6.50 20.00
C GLY A 623 34.74 5.19 20.13
N VAL A 624 33.45 5.27 20.46
CA VAL A 624 32.57 4.09 20.57
C VAL A 624 31.98 3.69 19.22
N ALA A 625 31.54 4.64 18.40
CA ALA A 625 30.89 4.38 17.11
C ALA A 625 31.89 4.02 16.00
N ASP A 626 31.38 3.40 14.93
CA ASP A 626 32.14 3.22 13.69
C ASP A 626 32.40 4.59 13.03
N SER A 627 33.57 4.74 12.41
CA SER A 627 34.03 5.97 11.78
C SER A 627 33.07 6.41 10.67
N GLY A 628 32.65 7.67 10.71
CA GLY A 628 31.68 8.23 9.75
C GLY A 628 30.23 7.80 9.96
N SER A 629 29.94 6.97 10.97
CA SER A 629 28.58 6.47 11.19
C SER A 629 27.72 7.34 12.10
N LEU A 630 28.27 8.35 12.78
CA LEU A 630 27.51 9.21 13.68
C LEU A 630 26.67 10.23 12.92
N LEU A 631 25.36 10.24 13.20
CA LEU A 631 24.40 11.26 12.76
C LEU A 631 23.71 11.84 14.00
N GLU A 632 24.22 12.98 14.48
CA GLU A 632 23.64 13.68 15.64
C GLU A 632 22.32 14.34 15.26
N LEU A 633 21.25 14.04 16.02
CA LEU A 633 19.92 14.57 15.81
C LEU A 633 19.61 15.66 16.83
N ARG A 634 18.89 16.69 16.39
CA ARG A 634 18.37 17.80 17.20
C ARG A 634 19.47 18.52 17.98
N ALA A 635 20.65 18.69 17.37
CA ALA A 635 21.84 19.27 18.01
C ALA A 635 21.63 20.70 18.54
N GLY A 636 20.69 21.45 17.97
CA GLY A 636 20.33 22.80 18.38
C GLY A 636 19.41 22.91 19.61
N PHE A 637 18.80 21.80 20.06
CA PHE A 637 17.79 21.75 21.13
C PHE A 637 18.16 20.73 22.21
N GLY A 638 17.74 20.95 23.46
CA GLY A 638 17.98 20.03 24.57
C GLY A 638 19.46 19.71 24.76
N ALA A 639 20.32 20.75 24.79
CA ALA A 639 21.78 20.62 24.72
C ALA A 639 22.41 19.79 25.86
N GLY A 640 21.66 19.53 26.95
CA GLY A 640 22.05 18.66 28.05
C GLY A 640 22.20 17.19 27.69
N ILE A 641 21.51 16.72 26.64
CA ILE A 641 21.63 15.35 26.12
C ILE A 641 21.89 15.39 24.60
N VAL A 642 22.99 14.78 24.18
CA VAL A 642 23.28 14.48 22.78
C VAL A 642 22.52 13.21 22.40
N THR A 643 21.81 13.24 21.26
CA THR A 643 21.13 12.08 20.67
C THR A 643 21.67 11.85 19.28
N ALA A 644 22.07 10.62 18.94
CA ALA A 644 22.63 10.32 17.63
C ALA A 644 22.27 8.91 17.16
N LEU A 645 22.06 8.74 15.87
CA LEU A 645 22.09 7.42 15.24
C LEU A 645 23.54 7.07 14.89
N ALA A 646 23.93 5.82 15.09
CA ALA A 646 25.31 5.36 14.89
C ALA A 646 25.36 3.89 14.46
N ARG A 647 26.57 3.40 14.19
CA ARG A 647 26.84 1.96 14.04
C ARG A 647 27.94 1.48 14.97
N ILE A 648 27.85 0.22 15.40
CA ILE A 648 28.94 -0.51 16.04
C ILE A 648 29.10 -1.85 15.31
N GLU A 649 30.26 -2.05 14.69
CA GLU A 649 30.52 -3.19 13.80
C GLU A 649 29.44 -3.37 12.73
N GLY A 650 29.06 -2.25 12.12
CA GLY A 650 28.04 -2.15 11.09
C GLY A 650 26.60 -2.22 11.59
N ARG A 651 26.35 -2.59 12.85
CA ARG A 651 24.99 -2.72 13.41
C ARG A 651 24.43 -1.34 13.81
N PRO A 652 23.25 -0.94 13.32
CA PRO A 652 22.66 0.36 13.66
C PRO A 652 22.19 0.41 15.11
N ILE A 653 22.45 1.54 15.78
CA ILE A 653 22.05 1.82 17.16
C ILE A 653 21.63 3.29 17.32
N GLY A 654 20.83 3.57 18.35
CA GLY A 654 20.67 4.91 18.90
C GLY A 654 21.60 5.14 20.11
N ILE A 655 22.22 6.30 20.20
CA ILE A 655 23.06 6.70 21.34
C ILE A 655 22.48 7.96 21.98
N LEU A 656 22.33 7.96 23.29
CA LEU A 656 22.08 9.17 24.08
C LEU A 656 23.21 9.40 25.09
N ALA A 657 23.64 10.64 25.28
CA ALA A 657 24.76 10.96 26.15
C ALA A 657 24.61 12.31 26.84
N ASN A 658 24.88 12.37 28.14
CA ASN A 658 24.88 13.65 28.86
C ASN A 658 26.03 14.54 28.36
N ASN A 659 25.78 15.84 28.22
CA ASN A 659 26.78 16.81 27.77
C ASN A 659 27.31 17.63 28.96
N PRO A 660 28.53 17.38 29.46
CA PRO A 660 29.06 18.09 30.63
C PRO A 660 29.27 19.59 30.40
N TYR A 661 29.34 20.07 29.14
CA TYR A 661 29.40 21.51 28.83
C TYR A 661 28.09 22.24 29.12
N HIS A 662 26.95 21.53 29.19
CA HIS A 662 25.65 22.11 29.49
C HIS A 662 25.24 21.78 30.92
N LEU A 663 25.19 22.79 31.80
CA LEU A 663 24.75 22.63 33.19
C LEU A 663 25.50 21.52 33.95
N GLY A 664 26.76 21.27 33.59
CA GLY A 664 27.55 20.17 34.16
C GLY A 664 27.01 18.78 33.84
N GLY A 665 26.17 18.60 32.83
CA GLY A 665 25.52 17.34 32.47
C GLY A 665 24.16 17.11 33.17
N ALA A 666 23.64 18.10 33.89
CA ALA A 666 22.30 18.03 34.47
C ALA A 666 21.23 17.94 33.38
N ILE A 667 20.13 17.24 33.69
CA ILE A 667 19.04 17.00 32.74
C ILE A 667 17.90 18.00 33.04
N ASP A 668 17.69 18.95 32.13
CA ASP A 668 16.59 19.91 32.13
C ASP A 668 15.39 19.41 31.28
N ALA A 669 14.30 20.17 31.26
CA ALA A 669 13.07 19.81 30.57
C ALA A 669 13.28 19.52 29.08
N ASP A 670 13.98 20.40 28.37
CA ASP A 670 14.27 20.25 26.95
C ASP A 670 15.12 19.01 26.65
N ALA A 671 16.16 18.74 27.46
CA ALA A 671 16.97 17.53 27.30
C ALA A 671 16.17 16.26 27.59
N ALA A 672 15.27 16.29 28.58
CA ALA A 672 14.41 15.17 28.92
C ALA A 672 13.40 14.86 27.80
N ASP A 673 12.75 15.88 27.22
CA ASP A 673 11.85 15.72 26.09
C ASP A 673 12.57 15.15 24.87
N LYS A 674 13.73 15.71 24.54
CA LYS A 674 14.59 15.22 23.46
C LYS A 674 14.97 13.75 23.65
N ALA A 675 15.39 13.36 24.86
CA ALA A 675 15.75 11.98 25.16
C ALA A 675 14.54 11.04 25.07
N ALA A 676 13.39 11.44 25.62
CA ALA A 676 12.17 10.64 25.58
C ALA A 676 11.66 10.41 24.14
N ARG A 677 11.64 11.45 23.30
CA ARG A 677 11.28 11.31 21.87
C ARG A 677 12.26 10.40 21.12
N PHE A 678 13.56 10.55 21.38
CA PHE A 678 14.58 9.72 20.74
C PHE A 678 14.47 8.24 21.15
N MET A 679 14.14 7.96 22.41
CA MET A 679 13.82 6.62 22.89
C MET A 679 12.62 6.03 22.13
N GLN A 680 11.55 6.80 21.93
CA GLN A 680 10.37 6.37 21.16
C GLN A 680 10.71 6.08 19.70
N LEU A 681 11.50 6.95 19.05
CA LEU A 681 11.96 6.76 17.67
C LEU A 681 12.71 5.42 17.50
N CYS A 682 13.69 5.18 18.38
CA CYS A 682 14.47 3.95 18.33
C CYS A 682 13.62 2.72 18.62
N ASN A 683 12.70 2.82 19.59
CA ASN A 683 11.79 1.74 19.94
C ASN A 683 10.81 1.38 18.81
N ALA A 684 10.27 2.39 18.12
CA ALA A 684 9.33 2.19 17.03
C ALA A 684 9.96 1.46 15.85
N HIS A 685 11.21 1.79 15.53
CA HIS A 685 11.91 1.26 14.36
C HIS A 685 12.93 0.16 14.70
N GLY A 686 12.89 -0.37 15.93
CA GLY A 686 13.66 -1.55 16.33
C GLY A 686 15.17 -1.32 16.51
N LEU A 687 15.61 -0.10 16.83
CA LEU A 687 17.01 0.21 17.06
C LEU A 687 17.39 0.04 18.54
N PRO A 688 18.42 -0.77 18.88
CA PRO A 688 18.98 -0.83 20.22
C PRO A 688 19.50 0.53 20.68
N LEU A 689 19.43 0.79 21.99
CA LEU A 689 19.81 2.06 22.61
C LEU A 689 21.05 1.88 23.50
N VAL A 690 21.96 2.85 23.41
CA VAL A 690 23.15 2.96 24.27
C VAL A 690 23.15 4.31 24.98
N ALA A 691 23.18 4.27 26.30
CA ALA A 691 23.29 5.46 27.15
C ALA A 691 24.72 5.64 27.65
N LEU A 692 25.32 6.79 27.33
CA LEU A 692 26.58 7.24 27.91
C LEU A 692 26.29 8.23 29.05
N CYS A 693 26.30 7.73 30.27
CA CYS A 693 25.85 8.46 31.46
C CYS A 693 26.99 9.28 32.10
N ASP A 694 26.80 10.59 32.22
CA ASP A 694 27.66 11.50 33.00
C ASP A 694 26.81 12.67 33.53
N THR A 695 25.91 12.36 34.46
CA THR A 695 24.94 13.33 34.98
C THR A 695 25.00 13.47 36.51
N PRO A 696 24.92 14.72 37.03
CA PRO A 696 24.65 14.99 38.44
C PRO A 696 23.18 14.77 38.83
N GLY A 697 22.33 14.36 37.89
CA GLY A 697 20.89 14.17 38.08
C GLY A 697 20.06 15.18 37.29
N PHE A 698 18.78 15.29 37.65
CA PHE A 698 17.92 16.33 37.09
C PHE A 698 18.35 17.71 37.56
N MET A 699 18.14 18.71 36.70
CA MET A 699 18.24 20.09 37.12
C MET A 699 17.17 20.40 38.16
N VAL A 700 17.53 21.21 39.17
CA VAL A 700 16.67 21.57 40.29
C VAL A 700 16.67 23.08 40.49
N GLY A 701 15.58 23.61 41.04
CA GLY A 701 15.46 25.02 41.41
C GLY A 701 14.10 25.59 41.02
N PRO A 702 13.57 26.61 41.74
CA PRO A 702 12.21 27.11 41.52
C PRO A 702 11.93 27.55 40.07
N GLU A 703 12.91 28.12 39.39
CA GLU A 703 12.79 28.57 38.00
C GLU A 703 12.59 27.42 37.01
N ILE A 704 13.27 26.30 37.26
CA ILE A 704 13.17 25.09 36.43
C ILE A 704 11.85 24.38 36.71
N GLU A 705 11.42 24.32 37.97
CA GLU A 705 10.11 23.76 38.32
C GLU A 705 8.94 24.53 37.66
N ALA A 706 9.08 25.85 37.49
CA ALA A 706 8.09 26.68 36.80
C ALA A 706 7.92 26.31 35.31
N GLN A 707 8.87 25.59 34.72
CA GLN A 707 8.82 25.08 33.34
C GLN A 707 8.19 23.69 33.25
N ALA A 708 7.45 23.26 34.28
CA ALA A 708 6.85 21.93 34.38
C ALA A 708 7.87 20.78 34.35
N GLN A 709 9.09 21.01 34.86
CA GLN A 709 10.19 20.04 34.93
C GLN A 709 9.72 18.64 35.34
N VAL A 710 8.92 18.53 36.41
CA VAL A 710 8.37 17.24 36.90
C VAL A 710 7.71 16.41 35.79
N ARG A 711 6.96 17.03 34.88
CA ARG A 711 6.30 16.31 33.78
C ARG A 711 7.29 15.90 32.70
N HIS A 712 8.19 16.81 32.32
CA HIS A 712 9.18 16.58 31.26
C HIS A 712 10.17 15.48 31.63
N VAL A 713 10.75 15.53 32.83
CA VAL A 713 11.70 14.49 33.27
C VAL A 713 11.02 13.12 33.47
N CYS A 714 9.75 13.11 33.88
CA CYS A 714 8.96 11.88 33.96
C CYS A 714 8.68 11.24 32.59
N ARG A 715 8.73 11.99 31.48
CA ARG A 715 8.61 11.40 30.12
C ARG A 715 9.73 10.41 29.85
N MET A 716 10.96 10.64 30.35
CA MET A 716 12.06 9.68 30.20
C MET A 716 11.73 8.34 30.85
N PHE A 717 11.24 8.35 32.09
CA PHE A 717 10.85 7.13 32.80
C PHE A 717 9.71 6.39 32.09
N VAL A 718 8.67 7.12 31.65
CA VAL A 718 7.53 6.51 30.95
C VAL A 718 7.95 5.94 29.60
N ALA A 719 8.78 6.64 28.84
CA ALA A 719 9.30 6.16 27.56
C ALA A 719 10.18 4.93 27.75
N ALA A 720 11.12 4.98 28.69
CA ALA A 720 12.03 3.88 29.03
C ALA A 720 11.29 2.60 29.44
N ALA A 721 10.26 2.73 30.29
CA ALA A 721 9.47 1.59 30.79
C ALA A 721 8.69 0.83 29.69
N HIS A 722 8.55 1.42 28.49
CA HIS A 722 7.87 0.81 27.35
C HIS A 722 8.84 0.45 26.20
N LEU A 723 10.15 0.52 26.45
CA LEU A 723 11.14 0.06 25.48
C LEU A 723 11.07 -1.46 25.33
N ARG A 724 11.17 -1.91 24.08
CA ARG A 724 11.22 -3.33 23.70
C ARG A 724 12.48 -3.66 22.90
N VAL A 725 13.26 -2.64 22.62
CA VAL A 725 14.59 -2.75 22.05
C VAL A 725 15.61 -2.90 23.19
N PRO A 726 16.73 -3.60 22.97
CA PRO A 726 17.78 -3.72 23.96
C PRO A 726 18.31 -2.34 24.37
N TYR A 727 18.53 -2.14 25.66
CA TYR A 727 19.09 -0.92 26.24
C TYR A 727 20.37 -1.24 27.01
N PHE A 728 21.42 -0.46 26.81
CA PHE A 728 22.72 -0.65 27.46
C PHE A 728 23.20 0.67 28.07
N THR A 729 23.78 0.62 29.27
CA THR A 729 24.29 1.82 29.94
C THR A 729 25.78 1.71 30.19
N VAL A 730 26.52 2.76 29.83
CA VAL A 730 27.94 2.94 30.15
C VAL A 730 28.08 4.25 30.92
N VAL A 731 28.41 4.17 32.20
CA VAL A 731 28.64 5.34 33.03
C VAL A 731 30.08 5.82 32.81
N LEU A 732 30.21 7.00 32.20
CA LEU A 732 31.51 7.59 31.89
C LEU A 732 32.16 8.19 33.14
N ARG A 733 31.37 8.89 33.96
CA ARG A 733 31.82 9.52 35.19
C ARG A 733 30.68 9.63 36.21
N LYS A 734 29.80 10.63 36.10
CA LYS A 734 28.78 10.87 37.14
C LYS A 734 27.52 10.03 36.94
N GLY A 735 27.10 9.32 37.97
CA GLY A 735 25.83 8.60 38.04
C GLY A 735 25.05 8.95 39.30
N TYR A 736 24.47 10.15 39.37
CA TYR A 736 23.75 10.63 40.55
C TYR A 736 22.23 10.70 40.42
N GLY A 737 21.55 10.21 41.45
CA GLY A 737 20.11 10.41 41.69
C GLY A 737 19.19 9.94 40.56
N LEU A 738 17.97 10.47 40.57
CA LEU A 738 16.91 10.06 39.63
C LEU A 738 17.25 10.35 38.16
N GLY A 739 18.07 11.38 37.88
CA GLY A 739 18.49 11.67 36.50
C GLY A 739 19.40 10.57 35.93
N ALA A 740 20.30 10.02 36.74
CA ALA A 740 21.09 8.86 36.32
C ALA A 740 20.23 7.60 36.16
N MET A 741 19.24 7.39 37.04
CA MET A 741 18.28 6.29 36.88
C MET A 741 17.48 6.43 35.58
N ALA A 742 17.03 7.64 35.23
CA ALA A 742 16.35 7.90 33.96
C ALA A 742 17.24 7.63 32.74
N MET A 743 18.53 7.97 32.81
CA MET A 743 19.52 7.61 31.78
C MET A 743 19.74 6.10 31.68
N ALA A 744 19.58 5.36 32.78
CA ALA A 744 19.65 3.91 32.85
C ALA A 744 18.28 3.24 32.65
N ALA A 745 17.36 3.86 31.90
CA ALA A 745 16.04 3.31 31.61
C ALA A 745 15.15 3.01 32.84
N GLY A 746 15.34 3.74 33.93
CA GLY A 746 14.50 3.72 35.13
C GLY A 746 15.21 3.21 36.40
N GLY A 747 16.25 2.41 36.25
CA GLY A 747 17.04 1.83 37.34
C GLY A 747 18.30 1.18 36.78
N PHE A 748 19.36 1.05 37.57
CA PHE A 748 20.65 0.55 37.07
C PHE A 748 20.64 -0.94 36.72
N ASP A 749 19.62 -1.67 37.16
CA ASP A 749 19.31 -3.06 36.87
C ASP A 749 18.33 -3.26 35.70
N ALA A 750 17.77 -2.18 35.15
CA ALA A 750 16.83 -2.24 34.02
C ALA A 750 17.48 -2.50 32.64
N PRO A 751 18.66 -1.94 32.31
CA PRO A 751 19.38 -2.23 31.08
C PRO A 751 19.83 -3.69 31.01
N VAL A 752 20.14 -4.18 29.80
CA VAL A 752 20.76 -5.50 29.61
C VAL A 752 22.09 -5.62 30.36
N PHE A 753 22.84 -4.51 30.40
CA PHE A 753 23.90 -4.29 31.36
C PHE A 753 24.05 -2.80 31.66
N THR A 754 24.56 -2.52 32.85
CA THR A 754 25.08 -1.23 33.29
C THR A 754 26.53 -1.40 33.74
N VAL A 755 27.46 -0.87 32.96
CA VAL A 755 28.90 -0.88 33.26
C VAL A 755 29.40 0.54 33.49
N ALA A 756 30.52 0.67 34.20
CA ALA A 756 31.16 1.96 34.44
C ALA A 756 32.61 1.98 33.96
N TRP A 757 33.07 3.14 33.51
CA TRP A 757 34.50 3.42 33.39
C TRP A 757 35.12 3.61 34.79
N PRO A 758 36.46 3.53 34.94
CA PRO A 758 37.12 3.68 36.24
C PRO A 758 36.89 5.05 36.88
N THR A 759 36.60 6.07 36.07
CA THR A 759 36.21 7.42 36.50
C THR A 759 34.80 7.52 37.07
N GLY A 760 34.04 6.42 37.10
CA GLY A 760 32.68 6.40 37.62
C GLY A 760 32.56 6.82 39.09
N GLU A 761 31.63 7.72 39.39
CA GLU A 761 31.28 8.21 40.72
C GLU A 761 29.75 8.26 40.89
N PHE A 762 29.26 7.73 42.02
CA PHE A 762 27.85 7.40 42.24
C PHE A 762 27.31 7.96 43.56
N GLY A 763 25.99 8.12 43.62
CA GLY A 763 25.28 8.49 44.85
C GLY A 763 23.82 8.87 44.63
N GLY A 764 23.01 8.85 45.69
CA GLY A 764 21.60 9.24 45.61
C GLY A 764 21.37 10.73 45.30
N MET A 765 22.35 11.59 45.57
CA MET A 765 22.39 13.01 45.23
C MET A 765 23.86 13.47 45.17
N GLY A 766 24.11 14.74 44.77
CA GLY A 766 25.46 15.31 44.81
C GLY A 766 26.10 15.20 46.20
N LEU A 767 27.37 14.78 46.23
CA LEU A 767 28.08 14.37 47.46
C LEU A 767 28.14 15.51 48.50
N GLU A 768 28.38 16.73 48.05
CA GLU A 768 28.43 17.92 48.90
C GLU A 768 27.09 18.20 49.58
N GLY A 769 25.98 18.03 48.85
CA GLY A 769 24.62 18.15 49.37
C GLY A 769 24.28 17.05 50.37
N ALA A 770 24.65 15.81 50.04
CA ALA A 770 24.46 14.65 50.92
C ALA A 770 25.19 14.85 52.26
N VAL A 771 26.42 15.37 52.24
CA VAL A 771 27.19 15.62 53.46
C VAL A 771 26.56 16.75 54.29
N ARG A 772 26.18 17.87 53.68
CA ARG A 772 25.53 18.99 54.38
C ARG A 772 24.20 18.59 55.05
N LEU A 773 23.44 17.70 54.42
CA LEU A 773 22.17 17.25 54.95
C LEU A 773 22.34 16.15 55.99
N GLY A 774 23.13 15.11 55.67
CA GLY A 774 23.32 13.94 56.51
C GLY A 774 24.15 14.20 57.76
N PHE A 775 25.15 15.09 57.68
CA PHE A 775 26.05 15.42 58.78
C PHE A 775 25.83 16.83 59.35
N ARG A 776 24.62 17.39 59.18
CA ARG A 776 24.30 18.76 59.64
C ARG A 776 24.64 18.95 61.11
N LYS A 777 24.26 17.98 61.97
CA LYS A 777 24.49 18.05 63.41
C LYS A 777 25.98 18.00 63.76
N GLU A 778 26.78 17.16 63.10
CA GLU A 778 28.23 17.13 63.35
C GLU A 778 28.92 18.41 62.85
N LEU A 779 28.50 18.95 61.71
CA LEU A 779 29.06 20.18 61.15
C LEU A 779 28.72 21.42 61.98
N GLU A 780 27.48 21.54 62.45
CA GLU A 780 27.03 22.64 63.32
C GLU A 780 27.66 22.58 64.72
N ALA A 781 28.06 21.38 65.18
CA ALA A 781 28.77 21.21 66.45
C ALA A 781 30.22 21.73 66.43
N VAL A 782 30.81 21.93 65.24
CA VAL A 782 32.13 22.56 65.06
C VAL A 782 31.93 24.05 64.78
N PRO A 783 32.66 24.98 65.42
CA PRO A 783 32.57 26.41 65.13
C PRO A 783 32.81 26.74 63.65
N GLU A 784 32.16 27.79 63.16
CA GLU A 784 32.34 28.24 61.78
C GLU A 784 33.77 28.74 61.56
N GLY A 785 34.46 28.20 60.54
CA GLY A 785 35.89 28.45 60.31
C GLY A 785 36.58 27.23 59.68
N THR A 786 37.91 27.28 59.65
CA THR A 786 38.76 26.30 58.95
C THR A 786 38.53 24.85 59.40
N GLU A 787 38.27 24.62 60.69
CA GLU A 787 38.03 23.26 61.23
C GLU A 787 36.73 22.63 60.69
N ARG A 788 35.66 23.42 60.53
CA ARG A 788 34.40 22.94 59.94
C ARG A 788 34.59 22.65 58.45
N ASP A 789 35.34 23.48 57.74
CA ASP A 789 35.65 23.26 56.32
C ASP A 789 36.50 22.00 56.11
N GLU A 790 37.50 21.76 56.97
CA GLU A 790 38.29 20.53 56.96
C GLU A 790 37.45 19.29 57.25
N LEU A 791 36.55 19.34 58.25
CA LEU A 791 35.61 18.25 58.53
C LEU A 791 34.66 18.00 57.35
N PHE A 792 34.11 19.05 56.77
CA PHE A 792 33.25 18.96 55.60
C PHE A 792 33.98 18.30 54.43
N ASN A 793 35.18 18.77 54.10
CA ASN A 793 36.00 18.22 53.02
C ASN A 793 36.38 16.75 53.28
N LYS A 794 36.68 16.39 54.54
CA LYS A 794 36.96 15.02 54.95
C LYS A 794 35.75 14.10 54.75
N LEU A 795 34.55 14.56 55.12
CA LEU A 795 33.31 13.79 54.95
C LEU A 795 32.94 13.65 53.45
N VAL A 796 33.14 14.70 52.65
CA VAL A 796 32.95 14.64 51.19
C VAL A 796 33.93 13.66 50.56
N ALA A 797 35.22 13.71 50.92
CA ALA A 797 36.23 12.77 50.42
C ALA A 797 35.89 11.32 50.79
N ARG A 798 35.38 11.08 52.00
CA ARG A 798 34.90 9.76 52.42
C ARG A 798 33.70 9.30 51.58
N GLN A 799 32.73 10.18 51.34
CA GLN A 799 31.57 9.82 50.51
C GLN A 799 31.95 9.60 49.05
N TYR A 800 32.93 10.34 48.54
CA TYR A 800 33.49 10.10 47.22
C TYR A 800 34.13 8.72 47.13
N ALA A 801 35.02 8.38 48.07
CA ALA A 801 35.64 7.06 48.12
C ALA A 801 34.58 5.94 48.16
N ASN A 802 33.54 6.08 48.98
CA ASN A 802 32.43 5.12 49.03
C ASN A 802 31.65 5.04 47.70
N GLY A 803 31.52 6.14 46.98
CA GLY A 803 30.78 6.24 45.72
C GLY A 803 31.61 5.94 44.46
N GLU A 804 32.87 5.51 44.59
CA GLU A 804 33.68 5.09 43.45
C GLU A 804 33.07 3.87 42.74
N ALA A 805 33.26 3.78 41.42
CA ALA A 805 32.74 2.69 40.61
C ALA A 805 33.08 1.29 41.13
N ILE A 806 34.28 1.11 41.68
CA ILE A 806 34.71 -0.18 42.23
C ILE A 806 33.83 -0.59 43.42
N ASN A 807 33.48 0.35 44.30
CA ASN A 807 32.62 0.08 45.45
C ASN A 807 31.16 -0.17 45.03
N MET A 808 30.67 0.59 44.05
CA MET A 808 29.35 0.37 43.43
C MET A 808 29.22 -1.03 42.80
N ALA A 809 30.30 -1.52 42.16
CA ALA A 809 30.35 -2.86 41.59
C ALA A 809 30.47 -3.95 42.67
N GLN A 810 31.18 -3.69 43.77
CA GLN A 810 31.27 -4.63 44.90
C GLN A 810 29.91 -4.91 45.54
N THR A 811 28.99 -3.94 45.52
CA THR A 811 27.62 -4.08 46.02
C THR A 811 26.62 -4.58 44.97
N LEU A 812 27.08 -4.86 43.75
CA LEU A 812 26.26 -5.33 42.61
C LEU A 812 25.20 -4.32 42.14
N GLU A 813 25.40 -3.03 42.40
CA GLU A 813 24.52 -1.99 41.87
C GLU A 813 24.87 -1.62 40.42
N ILE A 814 26.00 -2.10 39.90
CA ILE A 814 26.40 -2.15 38.49
C ILE A 814 27.05 -3.50 38.18
N ASP A 815 27.05 -3.90 36.91
CA ASP A 815 27.54 -5.22 36.48
C ASP A 815 29.07 -5.34 36.49
N ALA A 816 29.76 -4.26 36.09
CA ALA A 816 31.22 -4.25 36.03
C ALA A 816 31.79 -2.83 35.96
N VAL A 817 33.03 -2.69 36.47
CA VAL A 817 33.93 -1.60 36.09
C VAL A 817 34.86 -2.12 35.01
N ILE A 818 34.90 -1.45 33.85
CA ILE A 818 35.58 -1.92 32.65
C ILE A 818 36.69 -0.95 32.23
N ASP A 819 37.69 -1.44 31.48
CA ASP A 819 38.58 -0.54 30.74
C ASP A 819 37.75 0.23 29.70
N PRO A 820 37.88 1.57 29.59
CA PRO A 820 37.20 2.33 28.55
C PRO A 820 37.39 1.77 27.13
N ALA A 821 38.56 1.17 26.84
CA ALA A 821 38.84 0.52 25.57
C ALA A 821 37.96 -0.72 25.28
N ASP A 822 37.44 -1.38 26.32
CA ASP A 822 36.61 -2.58 26.18
C ASP A 822 35.13 -2.26 25.93
N THR A 823 34.73 -0.98 25.97
CA THR A 823 33.33 -0.53 25.82
C THR A 823 32.68 -1.12 24.56
N ARG A 824 33.36 -1.08 23.42
CA ARG A 824 32.86 -1.65 22.16
C ARG A 824 32.65 -3.17 22.27
N ALA A 825 33.59 -3.90 22.86
CA ALA A 825 33.50 -5.34 23.00
C ALA A 825 32.31 -5.76 23.89
N TRP A 826 32.03 -5.00 24.95
CA TRP A 826 30.83 -5.18 25.78
C TRP A 826 29.56 -4.94 24.97
N LEU A 827 29.47 -3.82 24.26
CA LEU A 827 28.29 -3.48 23.45
C LEU A 827 28.04 -4.50 22.35
N VAL A 828 29.07 -4.94 21.62
CA VAL A 828 28.94 -5.96 20.56
C VAL A 828 28.41 -7.28 21.13
N ARG A 829 28.96 -7.75 22.27
CA ARG A 829 28.47 -8.96 22.93
C ARG A 829 27.03 -8.80 23.41
N GLY A 830 26.70 -7.68 24.05
CA GLY A 830 25.33 -7.38 24.48
C GLY A 830 24.34 -7.35 23.32
N LEU A 831 24.68 -6.67 22.23
CA LEU A 831 23.88 -6.61 21.00
C LEU A 831 23.68 -8.00 20.38
N ALA A 832 24.69 -8.88 20.44
CA ALA A 832 24.57 -10.25 19.96
C ALA A 832 23.67 -11.11 20.86
N SER A 833 23.77 -10.95 22.18
CA SER A 833 22.96 -11.67 23.17
C SER A 833 21.48 -11.24 23.13
N ALA A 834 21.20 -9.98 22.80
CA ALA A 834 19.86 -9.42 22.82
C ALA A 834 19.11 -9.52 21.46
N ALA A 835 19.67 -10.23 20.48
CA ALA A 835 19.06 -10.38 19.14
C ALA A 835 17.78 -11.25 19.10
N HIS A 836 17.36 -11.84 20.23
CA HIS A 836 16.25 -12.80 20.34
C HIS A 836 15.13 -12.38 21.32
N ALA A 837 14.65 -11.13 21.28
CA ALA A 837 13.54 -10.65 22.13
C ALA A 837 12.49 -9.84 21.31
N PRO A 838 11.20 -9.75 21.70
CA PRO A 838 10.12 -10.62 21.20
C PRO A 838 8.99 -9.95 20.37
N THR A 839 8.08 -10.83 19.93
CA THR A 839 6.84 -10.80 19.13
C THR A 839 5.71 -9.79 19.48
N GLU A 840 5.99 -8.69 20.18
CA GLU A 840 4.94 -7.72 20.54
C GLU A 840 4.74 -6.63 19.45
N PRO A 841 3.49 -6.21 19.17
CA PRO A 841 3.19 -5.27 18.08
C PRO A 841 3.83 -3.89 18.31
N ALA A 842 4.49 -3.30 17.30
CA ALA A 842 5.04 -1.92 17.23
C ALA A 842 4.29 -0.88 18.12
N PRO A 843 4.97 0.07 18.81
CA PRO A 843 4.27 1.19 19.44
C PRO A 843 3.41 1.92 18.40
N ARG A 844 2.29 2.49 18.83
CA ARG A 844 1.26 3.01 17.91
C ARG A 844 1.70 4.25 17.11
N PHE A 845 2.67 5.02 17.61
CA PHE A 845 3.22 6.23 16.98
C PHE A 845 4.55 6.64 17.66
N VAL A 846 5.31 7.51 16.99
CA VAL A 846 6.41 8.31 17.57
C VAL A 846 5.86 9.72 17.83
N ASP A 847 5.94 10.22 19.06
CA ASP A 847 5.49 11.57 19.40
C ASP A 847 6.29 12.62 18.61
N CYS A 848 5.63 13.69 18.20
CA CYS A 848 6.27 14.80 17.48
C CYS A 848 7.17 15.64 18.40
N TRP A 849 7.09 15.46 19.73
CA TRP A 849 7.84 16.25 20.71
C TRP A 849 8.82 15.47 21.60
#